data_AF-A0A1I8M5A3-F1
#
_entry.id   AF-A0A1I8M5A3-F1
#
_cell.length_a   1.000
_cell.length_b   1.000
_cell.length_c   1.000
_cell.angle_alpha   90.00
_cell.angle_beta   90.00
_cell.angle_gamma   90.00
#
_symmetry.space_group_name_H-M   'P 1'
#
loop_
_entity.id
_entity.type
_entity.pdbx_description
1 polymer ?
#
loop_
_entity_poly.entity_id
_entity_poly.type
_entity_poly.pdbx_seq_one_letter_code
_entity_poly.pdbx_strand_id
1 'polypeptide(L)'
;MWIIYAVVLHILLLGSIFVIYFRSPVITNLKPQPSLPLEAPAKRLVLFVTDGLRAESFFHQQCKHIPHLKKLIHQVENGLVGISHTRVPTESRPGHIALIAGLYEDPSAVTRGWKENPIEFDTVFNRSEKTYAWGANDVLHIFSRLSKSDEQRLFFDSYSHELDFSGKEKTYELDQWVFDKVEKFLARKSQELRQEQKVVYFLHLLGLDTAGHVHKPGTELFLENLLYTQEGITKMYELFESTFKDGKTAYVLTSDHGMTNAGSHGAGEAFETETPFFIWGAGLNAKPTPTKETYHLDLETTRPLYRLEQAQIAPLMSALLGIGTPMNNFGILPRGYINASEEYNSLAAQNNAHQLEEQYQALLRQHNEGYLTEFLPKFNEDIEAMKLAIRSHVEKKKFKLALEASYKLMKSALRGIDYYFGYYRWPLLAATTATFVGFIGILLKLLLSNDANTSSKWHFKQVPHRNRLLVIGIGLLILSFCLLQQLPITISLYLLLPTVVWYFFVTAKSQSLGKLFSIKQLLVLLACSELLVYSFFDRRAISLGFLLFTLYEKLNKNSLAKSKLKFFVGLLLSLILIVFPLLPNSVGYSHNILLYLGIALTILRSFLVKVPLNLSDRIVALLALANGVLCIYRHSKQYGLLLVSQILSWAFLLYILVVLVRPSKLSIKQRLERLIFLLTALYSLFCTSYEAVFVLLLITELLSSVDGDKSANHISECFRYSFIMLLYTFFSFFGTGNIASISSFDPNIIRCFLTTFSPFVIMFLVILKLIIPLLLIMSIILALSPFAVRYERQIFICLLILCDIMGLNFLFLVKNQGSWLEIGSSISHFVIMQVTTLVLIVFVYISKLILKIRYQDEVNLDDSFDKIN
;
A
#
# COMPACT_ATOMS: atom_id res chain seq x y z
N MET A 1 1.36 -33.59 -6.49
CA MET A 1 2.78 -33.14 -6.46
C MET A 1 2.97 -31.78 -7.14
N TRP A 2 2.57 -31.58 -8.41
CA TRP A 2 2.80 -30.29 -9.10
C TRP A 2 2.12 -29.08 -8.43
N ILE A 3 0.93 -29.24 -7.84
CA ILE A 3 0.24 -28.19 -7.07
C ILE A 3 1.07 -27.74 -5.86
N ILE A 4 1.73 -28.66 -5.15
CA ILE A 4 2.59 -28.32 -4.01
C ILE A 4 3.77 -27.48 -4.48
N TYR A 5 4.38 -27.82 -5.61
CA TYR A 5 5.46 -27.01 -6.19
C TYR A 5 4.98 -25.63 -6.61
N ALA A 6 3.78 -25.52 -7.18
CA ALA A 6 3.17 -24.23 -7.50
C ALA A 6 2.97 -23.39 -6.24
N VAL A 7 2.38 -23.94 -5.18
CA VAL A 7 2.17 -23.25 -3.88
C VAL A 7 3.50 -22.76 -3.31
N VAL A 8 4.50 -23.65 -3.20
CA VAL A 8 5.82 -23.29 -2.65
C VAL A 8 6.46 -22.17 -3.48
N LEU A 9 6.40 -22.26 -4.81
CA LEU A 9 6.96 -21.23 -5.67
C LEU A 9 6.26 -19.88 -5.50
N HIS A 10 4.93 -19.86 -5.43
CA HIS A 10 4.18 -18.60 -5.27
C HIS A 10 4.43 -17.95 -3.90
N ILE A 11 4.63 -18.75 -2.84
CA ILE A 11 5.07 -18.23 -1.53
C ILE A 11 6.45 -17.56 -1.65
N LEU A 12 7.39 -18.17 -2.40
CA LEU A 12 8.69 -17.55 -2.65
C LEU A 12 8.54 -16.27 -3.49
N LEU A 13 7.70 -16.28 -4.55
CA LEU A 13 7.45 -15.10 -5.37
C LEU A 13 6.79 -13.96 -4.56
N LEU A 14 5.91 -14.27 -3.60
CA LEU A 14 5.38 -13.29 -2.65
C LEU A 14 6.47 -12.65 -1.78
N GLY A 15 7.47 -13.42 -1.37
CA GLY A 15 8.60 -12.90 -0.61
C GLY A 15 9.56 -12.03 -1.43
N SER A 16 9.59 -12.19 -2.76
CA SER A 16 10.57 -11.51 -3.62
C SER A 16 10.39 -9.99 -3.62
N ILE A 17 9.14 -9.50 -3.59
CA ILE A 17 8.85 -8.06 -3.61
C ILE A 17 9.42 -7.36 -2.38
N PHE A 18 9.46 -8.00 -1.21
CA PHE A 18 10.05 -7.41 0.00
C PHE A 18 11.56 -7.25 -0.14
N VAL A 19 12.23 -8.22 -0.77
CA VAL A 19 13.68 -8.15 -1.01
C VAL A 19 14.03 -7.18 -2.15
N ILE A 20 13.12 -6.93 -3.10
CA ILE A 20 13.37 -6.04 -4.25
C ILE A 20 13.02 -4.58 -3.92
N TYR A 21 11.90 -4.33 -3.22
CA TYR A 21 11.29 -3.00 -3.10
C TYR A 21 11.25 -2.45 -1.66
N PHE A 22 11.15 -3.31 -0.64
CA PHE A 22 10.87 -2.91 0.75
C PHE A 22 12.07 -3.12 1.68
N ARG A 23 13.26 -2.69 1.25
CA ARG A 23 14.46 -2.66 2.10
C ARG A 23 14.47 -1.38 2.95
N SER A 24 14.96 -1.49 4.17
CA SER A 24 15.14 -0.32 5.04
C SER A 24 16.27 0.57 4.53
N PRO A 25 16.06 1.90 4.40
CA PRO A 25 17.11 2.86 4.06
C PRO A 25 18.04 3.18 5.24
N VAL A 26 17.73 2.69 6.45
CA VAL A 26 18.53 2.93 7.66
C VAL A 26 19.76 2.04 7.64
N ILE A 27 20.93 2.67 7.50
CA ILE A 27 22.23 2.01 7.57
C ILE A 27 22.68 1.99 9.04
N THR A 28 22.92 0.79 9.56
CA THR A 28 23.41 0.57 10.92
C THR A 28 24.92 0.72 11.02
N ASN A 29 25.44 0.97 12.23
CA ASN A 29 26.89 1.08 12.53
C ASN A 29 27.60 2.25 11.84
N LEU A 30 26.88 3.31 11.50
CA LEU A 30 27.47 4.56 11.05
C LEU A 30 28.22 5.24 12.21
N LYS A 31 29.26 6.00 11.85
CA LYS A 31 29.95 6.87 12.81
C LYS A 31 29.33 8.27 12.74
N PRO A 32 28.88 8.83 13.87
CA PRO A 32 28.33 10.18 13.85
C PRO A 32 29.44 11.22 13.73
N GLN A 33 29.20 12.29 12.97
CA GLN A 33 30.12 13.44 12.92
C GLN A 33 30.19 14.16 14.28
N PRO A 34 31.36 14.66 14.69
CA PRO A 34 31.51 15.38 15.95
C PRO A 34 30.76 16.73 15.94
N SER A 35 30.60 17.33 17.12
CA SER A 35 30.21 18.74 17.22
C SER A 35 31.24 19.64 16.53
N LEU A 36 30.80 20.79 16.05
CA LEU A 36 31.67 21.79 15.44
C LEU A 36 32.63 22.36 16.51
N PRO A 37 33.91 22.61 16.16
CA PRO A 37 34.91 23.10 17.11
C PRO A 37 34.82 24.61 17.39
N LEU A 38 33.91 25.31 16.70
CA LEU A 38 33.66 26.74 16.86
C LEU A 38 32.44 26.98 17.74
N GLU A 39 32.35 28.18 18.34
CA GLU A 39 31.16 28.57 19.08
C GLU A 39 29.93 28.55 18.18
N ALA A 40 28.90 27.81 18.59
CA ALA A 40 27.65 27.71 17.87
C ALA A 40 26.90 29.06 17.88
N PRO A 41 26.19 29.40 16.79
CA PRO A 41 25.34 30.59 16.74
C PRO A 41 24.26 30.59 17.82
N ALA A 42 23.66 29.42 18.11
CA ALA A 42 22.66 29.24 19.16
C ALA A 42 23.16 28.27 20.24
N LYS A 43 22.85 28.59 21.51
CA LYS A 43 23.02 27.66 22.64
C LYS A 43 21.83 26.72 22.79
N ARG A 44 20.66 27.13 22.30
CA ARG A 44 19.43 26.35 22.40
C ARG A 44 18.52 26.58 21.21
N LEU A 45 17.72 25.57 20.90
CA LEU A 45 16.76 25.59 19.82
C LEU A 45 15.38 25.20 20.35
N VAL A 46 14.36 25.99 20.01
CA VAL A 46 12.96 25.69 20.31
C VAL A 46 12.27 25.29 19.00
N LEU A 47 11.83 24.05 18.93
CA LEU A 47 11.10 23.47 17.80
C LEU A 47 9.62 23.40 18.14
N PHE A 48 8.81 24.22 17.49
CA PHE A 48 7.35 24.14 17.49
C PHE A 48 6.91 23.37 16.25
N VAL A 49 6.23 22.23 16.44
CA VAL A 49 5.56 21.51 15.34
C VAL A 49 4.07 21.57 15.59
N THR A 50 3.37 22.36 14.77
CA THR A 50 1.91 22.48 14.78
C THR A 50 1.32 21.43 13.84
N ASP A 51 0.98 20.27 14.37
CA ASP A 51 0.53 19.10 13.60
C ASP A 51 -0.66 19.46 12.69
N GLY A 52 -0.64 19.00 11.44
CA GLY A 52 -1.68 19.23 10.45
C GLY A 52 -1.83 20.68 9.93
N LEU A 53 -0.95 21.62 10.32
CA LEU A 53 -1.01 23.00 9.81
C LEU A 53 -0.53 23.09 8.36
N ARG A 54 -1.47 23.26 7.43
CA ARG A 54 -1.17 23.47 6.01
C ARG A 54 -0.74 24.90 5.69
N ALA A 55 0.11 25.07 4.67
CA ALA A 55 0.62 26.36 4.23
C ALA A 55 -0.50 27.34 3.84
N GLU A 56 -1.56 26.84 3.18
CA GLU A 56 -2.70 27.68 2.76
C GLU A 56 -3.32 28.43 3.95
N SER A 57 -3.51 27.79 5.10
CA SER A 57 -4.13 28.43 6.26
C SER A 57 -3.23 29.48 6.90
N PHE A 58 -1.90 29.31 6.83
CA PHE A 58 -0.92 30.27 7.31
C PHE A 58 -0.84 31.52 6.42
N PHE A 59 -0.85 31.34 5.09
CA PHE A 59 -0.73 32.44 4.12
C PHE A 59 -2.08 33.04 3.70
N HIS A 60 -3.20 32.50 4.20
CA HIS A 60 -4.54 32.89 3.80
C HIS A 60 -4.78 34.41 3.90
N GLN A 61 -5.24 35.02 2.80
CA GLN A 61 -5.58 36.45 2.69
C GLN A 61 -4.58 37.36 3.41
N GLN A 62 -3.30 37.29 3.02
CA GLN A 62 -2.24 38.12 3.62
C GLN A 62 -2.03 37.81 5.12
N CYS A 63 -1.94 36.52 5.44
CA CYS A 63 -1.74 36.02 6.80
C CYS A 63 -2.82 36.48 7.80
N LYS A 64 -4.06 36.68 7.33
CA LYS A 64 -5.18 37.17 8.15
C LYS A 64 -5.54 36.24 9.30
N HIS A 65 -5.39 34.93 9.10
CA HIS A 65 -5.70 33.92 10.11
C HIS A 65 -4.62 33.78 11.18
N ILE A 66 -3.46 34.43 11.02
CA ILE A 66 -2.34 34.34 11.96
C ILE A 66 -1.89 35.71 12.51
N PRO A 67 -2.80 36.55 13.06
CA PRO A 67 -2.47 37.91 13.50
C PRO A 67 -1.32 38.01 14.52
N HIS A 68 -1.20 37.06 15.46
CA HIS A 68 -0.13 37.06 16.47
C HIS A 68 1.23 36.71 15.86
N LEU A 69 1.30 35.64 15.06
CA LEU A 69 2.53 35.29 14.35
C LEU A 69 2.90 36.34 13.31
N LYS A 70 1.91 36.93 12.63
CA LYS A 70 2.13 38.08 11.74
C LYS A 70 2.80 39.24 12.47
N LYS A 71 2.30 39.61 13.66
CA LYS A 71 2.93 40.63 14.50
C LYS A 71 4.37 40.25 14.87
N LEU A 72 4.61 38.99 15.25
CA LEU A 72 5.95 38.50 15.55
C LEU A 72 6.88 38.56 14.32
N ILE A 73 6.40 38.18 13.13
CA ILE A 73 7.15 38.29 11.86
C ILE A 73 7.53 39.75 11.57
N HIS A 74 6.66 40.72 11.88
CA HIS A 74 7.01 42.14 11.79
C HIS A 74 8.09 42.54 12.80
N GLN A 75 7.99 42.05 14.04
CA GLN A 75 8.90 42.40 15.13
C GLN A 75 10.31 41.83 14.96
N VAL A 76 10.44 40.63 14.39
CA VAL A 76 11.74 39.96 14.27
C VAL A 76 12.40 40.35 12.94
N GLU A 77 13.52 41.08 13.03
CA GLU A 77 14.28 41.54 11.86
C GLU A 77 14.90 40.39 11.04
N ASN A 78 15.25 39.27 11.70
CA ASN A 78 15.97 38.13 11.10
C ASN A 78 15.09 36.88 10.92
N GLY A 79 13.81 37.06 10.57
CA GLY A 79 12.86 35.97 10.39
C GLY A 79 12.75 35.45 8.95
N LEU A 80 12.88 34.14 8.76
CA LEU A 80 12.67 33.46 7.47
C LEU A 80 11.31 32.75 7.44
N VAL A 81 10.48 33.09 6.46
CA VAL A 81 9.14 32.54 6.28
C VAL A 81 9.04 31.84 4.93
N GLY A 82 8.43 30.66 4.89
CA GLY A 82 8.38 29.88 3.67
C GLY A 82 7.46 28.67 3.73
N ILE A 83 7.60 27.83 2.71
CA ILE A 83 6.92 26.54 2.57
C ILE A 83 7.94 25.41 2.73
N SER A 84 7.67 24.49 3.64
CA SER A 84 8.35 23.21 3.73
C SER A 84 7.53 22.15 2.99
N HIS A 85 8.16 21.44 2.07
CA HIS A 85 7.53 20.39 1.31
C HIS A 85 7.78 19.03 1.98
N THR A 86 6.73 18.41 2.50
CA THR A 86 6.77 17.04 3.05
C THR A 86 6.59 16.00 1.93
N ARG A 87 7.01 14.76 2.19
CA ARG A 87 6.84 13.64 1.25
C ARG A 87 5.68 12.77 1.66
N VAL A 88 5.06 12.15 0.67
CA VAL A 88 4.02 11.14 0.88
C VAL A 88 4.67 9.85 1.41
N PRO A 89 4.11 9.20 2.45
CA PRO A 89 2.83 9.46 3.12
C PRO A 89 2.85 10.68 4.06
N THR A 90 1.87 11.57 3.90
CA THR A 90 1.66 12.78 4.72
C THR A 90 0.96 12.44 6.02
N GLU A 91 1.62 11.63 6.83
CA GLU A 91 1.17 11.12 8.12
C GLU A 91 2.10 11.62 9.23
N SER A 92 1.62 11.73 10.46
CA SER A 92 2.37 12.43 11.51
C SER A 92 3.72 11.78 11.81
N ARG A 93 3.78 10.43 11.87
CA ARG A 93 5.05 9.71 12.11
C ARG A 93 6.10 9.99 11.03
N PRO A 94 5.85 9.73 9.73
CA PRO A 94 6.78 10.09 8.65
C PRO A 94 7.24 11.55 8.68
N GLY A 95 6.32 12.51 8.87
CA GLY A 95 6.64 13.93 8.87
C GLY A 95 7.58 14.33 10.02
N HIS A 96 7.30 13.85 11.24
CA HIS A 96 8.16 14.07 12.40
C HIS A 96 9.55 13.44 12.24
N ILE A 97 9.64 12.22 11.68
CA ILE A 97 10.93 11.58 11.38
C ILE A 97 11.75 12.41 10.38
N ALA A 98 11.10 12.95 9.33
CA ALA A 98 11.78 13.80 8.37
C ALA A 98 12.31 15.10 9.01
N LEU A 99 11.51 15.75 9.85
CA LEU A 99 11.89 16.98 10.55
C LEU A 99 13.08 16.80 11.49
N ILE A 100 13.09 15.71 12.25
CA ILE A 100 13.99 15.52 13.40
C ILE A 100 15.20 14.63 13.07
N ALA A 101 15.07 13.68 12.14
CA ALA A 101 16.15 12.79 11.71
C ALA A 101 16.68 13.13 10.31
N GLY A 102 15.94 13.91 9.51
CA GLY A 102 16.25 14.10 8.09
C GLY A 102 16.04 12.83 7.26
N LEU A 103 15.28 11.86 7.78
CA LEU A 103 15.02 10.54 7.19
C LEU A 103 13.59 10.49 6.65
N TYR A 104 13.40 9.90 5.47
CA TYR A 104 12.07 9.66 4.93
C TYR A 104 11.52 8.29 5.36
N GLU A 105 10.21 8.10 5.22
CA GLU A 105 9.53 6.88 5.66
C GLU A 105 10.21 5.59 5.17
N ASP A 106 10.40 4.66 6.09
CA ASP A 106 10.99 3.36 5.81
C ASP A 106 9.95 2.42 5.19
N PRO A 107 10.07 2.04 3.90
CA PRO A 107 9.09 1.16 3.26
C PRO A 107 9.01 -0.22 3.95
N SER A 108 10.05 -0.69 4.62
CA SER A 108 10.04 -1.96 5.36
C SER A 108 9.11 -1.95 6.59
N ALA A 109 8.67 -0.77 7.06
CA ALA A 109 7.68 -0.61 8.11
C ALA A 109 6.31 -1.22 7.75
N VAL A 110 6.06 -1.51 6.46
CA VAL A 110 4.88 -2.28 6.02
C VAL A 110 4.74 -3.62 6.75
N THR A 111 5.85 -4.26 7.09
CA THR A 111 5.88 -5.54 7.82
C THR A 111 5.45 -5.42 9.29
N ARG A 112 5.41 -4.19 9.82
CA ARG A 112 4.92 -3.82 11.14
C ARG A 112 3.56 -3.11 11.07
N GLY A 113 2.90 -3.14 9.91
CA GLY A 113 1.63 -2.46 9.68
C GLY A 113 1.71 -0.94 9.84
N TRP A 114 2.87 -0.35 9.56
CA TRP A 114 3.13 1.09 9.68
C TRP A 114 3.07 1.69 11.10
N LYS A 115 2.88 0.85 12.11
CA LYS A 115 2.72 1.28 13.51
C LYS A 115 4.02 1.54 14.24
N GLU A 116 5.12 0.94 13.79
CA GLU A 116 6.41 1.02 14.46
C GLU A 116 7.57 1.05 13.47
N ASN A 117 8.67 1.70 13.89
CA ASN A 117 9.90 1.72 13.13
C ASN A 117 10.57 0.32 13.22
N PRO A 118 10.95 -0.28 12.08
CA PRO A 118 11.57 -1.60 12.06
C PRO A 118 13.03 -1.57 12.54
N ILE A 119 13.70 -0.42 12.38
CA ILE A 119 15.10 -0.18 12.75
C ILE A 119 15.20 1.17 13.47
N GLU A 120 16.01 1.22 14.52
CA GLU A 120 16.33 2.44 15.25
C GLU A 120 17.20 3.38 14.39
N PHE A 121 17.02 4.69 14.54
CA PHE A 121 17.77 5.71 13.82
C PHE A 121 18.13 6.89 14.73
N ASP A 122 19.17 7.61 14.34
CA ASP A 122 19.69 8.77 15.05
C ASP A 122 18.96 10.06 14.65
N THR A 123 18.86 11.00 15.60
CA THR A 123 18.09 12.23 15.45
C THR A 123 18.83 13.44 16.01
N VAL A 124 18.34 14.64 15.73
CA VAL A 124 18.84 15.87 16.35
C VAL A 124 18.79 15.79 17.89
N PHE A 125 17.82 15.07 18.47
CA PHE A 125 17.75 14.88 19.91
C PHE A 125 18.92 14.07 20.46
N ASN A 126 19.32 12.99 19.78
CA ASN A 126 20.50 12.19 20.15
C ASN A 126 21.81 12.96 20.01
N ARG A 127 21.86 13.91 19.06
CA ARG A 127 23.05 14.73 18.80
C ARG A 127 23.16 15.94 19.73
N SER A 128 22.07 16.33 20.39
CA SER A 128 22.01 17.40 21.40
C SER A 128 22.65 16.96 22.72
N GLU A 129 23.10 17.92 23.54
CA GLU A 129 23.56 17.59 24.90
C GLU A 129 22.38 17.30 25.83
N LYS A 130 21.24 17.97 25.59
CA LYS A 130 19.99 17.81 26.33
C LYS A 130 18.79 18.06 25.42
N THR A 131 17.74 17.24 25.56
CA THR A 131 16.44 17.48 24.91
C THR A 131 15.33 17.44 25.95
N TYR A 132 14.44 18.43 25.89
CA TYR A 132 13.17 18.43 26.60
C TYR A 132 12.03 18.44 25.59
N ALA A 133 11.11 17.47 25.65
CA ALA A 133 9.97 17.42 24.74
C ALA A 133 8.63 17.21 25.44
N TRP A 134 7.62 17.85 24.89
CA TRP A 134 6.23 17.80 25.35
C TRP A 134 5.27 17.62 24.19
N GLY A 135 4.21 16.84 24.42
CA GLY A 135 3.12 16.66 23.46
C GLY A 135 2.50 15.27 23.53
N ALA A 136 1.88 14.86 22.42
CA ALA A 136 1.20 13.58 22.32
C ALA A 136 2.14 12.36 22.45
N ASN A 137 1.71 11.35 23.19
CA ASN A 137 2.52 10.17 23.49
C ASN A 137 2.90 9.34 22.25
N ASP A 138 1.99 9.22 21.28
CA ASP A 138 2.20 8.52 20.02
C ASP A 138 3.33 9.13 19.17
N VAL A 139 3.48 10.46 19.16
CA VAL A 139 4.57 11.16 18.49
C VAL A 139 5.88 11.07 19.29
N LEU A 140 5.84 11.39 20.59
CA LEU A 140 7.07 11.37 21.41
C LEU A 140 7.67 9.96 21.53
N HIS A 141 6.84 8.92 21.55
CA HIS A 141 7.29 7.54 21.65
C HIS A 141 8.05 7.05 20.39
N ILE A 142 7.90 7.71 19.23
CA ILE A 142 8.74 7.46 18.04
C ILE A 142 10.22 7.64 18.39
N PHE A 143 10.51 8.63 19.25
CA PHE A 143 11.86 9.04 19.64
C PHE A 143 12.27 8.51 21.03
N SER A 144 11.40 7.80 21.74
CA SER A 144 11.68 7.32 23.11
C SER A 144 12.39 5.99 23.17
N ARG A 145 12.40 5.19 22.09
CA ARG A 145 13.06 3.87 22.04
C ARG A 145 14.59 3.97 21.86
N LEU A 146 15.19 5.12 22.15
CA LEU A 146 16.63 5.37 21.96
C LEU A 146 17.40 4.91 23.21
N SER A 147 18.65 4.46 23.02
CA SER A 147 19.43 3.62 23.95
C SER A 147 19.33 3.98 25.45
N LYS A 148 19.44 2.99 26.35
CA LYS A 148 19.48 3.17 27.81
C LYS A 148 20.51 4.21 28.31
N SER A 149 21.55 4.53 27.51
CA SER A 149 22.52 5.58 27.83
C SER A 149 22.01 7.01 27.60
N ASP A 150 20.86 7.20 26.94
CA ASP A 150 20.29 8.50 26.59
C ASP A 150 19.17 8.95 27.55
N GLU A 151 18.72 8.09 28.47
CA GLU A 151 17.67 8.39 29.46
C GLU A 151 17.99 9.62 30.34
N GLN A 152 19.26 9.94 30.55
CA GLN A 152 19.67 11.11 31.31
C GLN A 152 19.65 12.42 30.50
N ARG A 153 19.70 12.34 29.16
CA ARG A 153 19.75 13.52 28.27
C ARG A 153 18.38 13.88 27.69
N LEU A 154 17.51 12.89 27.52
CA LEU A 154 16.18 13.04 26.92
C LEU A 154 15.12 13.09 28.03
N PHE A 155 14.34 14.16 28.08
CA PHE A 155 13.19 14.30 28.97
C PHE A 155 11.92 14.42 28.13
N PHE A 156 11.03 13.45 28.23
CA PHE A 156 9.73 13.45 27.55
C PHE A 156 8.61 13.45 28.58
N ASP A 157 7.70 14.41 28.47
CA ASP A 157 6.48 14.50 29.26
C ASP A 157 5.31 14.54 28.28
N SER A 158 4.53 13.46 28.25
CA SER A 158 3.45 13.27 27.29
C SER A 158 2.08 13.18 27.98
N TYR A 159 1.04 13.60 27.26
CA TYR A 159 -0.33 13.22 27.59
C TYR A 159 -0.74 11.99 26.78
N SER A 160 -1.57 11.15 27.38
CA SER A 160 -2.29 10.09 26.68
C SER A 160 -3.60 10.67 26.13
N HIS A 161 -3.79 10.59 24.82
CA HIS A 161 -5.06 10.95 24.20
C HIS A 161 -5.89 9.68 23.96
N GLU A 162 -7.02 9.52 24.64
CA GLU A 162 -8.11 8.70 24.12
C GLU A 162 -8.95 9.63 23.24
N LEU A 163 -8.81 9.49 21.92
CA LEU A 163 -9.39 10.40 20.93
C LEU A 163 -10.89 10.61 21.14
N ASP A 164 -11.30 11.75 21.69
CA ASP A 164 -12.70 12.19 21.67
C ASP A 164 -13.00 12.98 20.38
N PHE A 165 -13.31 12.25 19.31
CA PHE A 165 -13.77 12.84 18.05
C PHE A 165 -15.20 13.40 18.12
N SER A 166 -15.86 13.39 19.29
CA SER A 166 -17.23 13.90 19.41
C SER A 166 -17.30 15.44 19.38
N GLY A 167 -16.16 16.13 19.44
CA GLY A 167 -16.09 17.59 19.45
C GLY A 167 -16.66 18.23 20.72
N LYS A 168 -16.75 17.46 21.81
CA LYS A 168 -17.25 17.95 23.11
C LYS A 168 -16.22 18.78 23.86
N GLU A 169 -14.95 18.44 23.73
CA GLU A 169 -13.83 19.17 24.32
C GLU A 169 -13.18 20.07 23.28
N LYS A 170 -12.60 21.18 23.74
CA LYS A 170 -11.95 22.12 22.84
C LYS A 170 -10.57 21.59 22.48
N THR A 171 -10.35 21.37 21.19
CA THR A 171 -9.11 20.73 20.67
C THR A 171 -7.82 21.47 21.04
N TYR A 172 -7.90 22.78 21.32
CA TYR A 172 -6.73 23.58 21.69
C TYR A 172 -6.22 23.27 23.10
N GLU A 173 -7.00 22.58 23.94
CA GLU A 173 -6.59 22.19 25.29
C GLU A 173 -5.35 21.26 25.26
N LEU A 174 -5.16 20.53 24.14
CA LEU A 174 -3.96 19.74 23.86
C LEU A 174 -2.71 20.62 23.80
N ASP A 175 -2.81 21.77 23.11
CA ASP A 175 -1.72 22.74 22.99
C ASP A 175 -1.53 23.50 24.31
N GLN A 176 -2.63 23.83 25.00
CA GLN A 176 -2.61 24.45 26.33
C GLN A 176 -1.80 23.61 27.32
N TRP A 177 -2.02 22.30 27.35
CA TRP A 177 -1.27 21.40 28.23
C TRP A 177 0.23 21.52 28.00
N VAL A 178 0.67 21.59 26.74
CA VAL A 178 2.09 21.73 26.38
C VAL A 178 2.64 23.06 26.89
N PHE A 179 1.95 24.17 26.63
CA PHE A 179 2.36 25.49 27.09
C PHE A 179 2.46 25.57 28.62
N ASP A 180 1.46 25.06 29.34
CA ASP A 180 1.44 25.02 30.81
C ASP A 180 2.62 24.23 31.39
N LYS A 181 2.98 23.10 30.77
CA LYS A 181 4.10 22.27 31.22
C LYS A 181 5.44 22.98 31.00
N VAL A 182 5.61 23.60 29.84
CA VAL A 182 6.82 24.38 29.51
C VAL A 182 6.96 25.57 30.44
N GLU A 183 5.88 26.30 30.70
CA GLU A 183 5.89 27.44 31.64
C GLU A 183 6.31 27.02 33.05
N LYS A 184 5.67 25.99 33.60
CA LYS A 184 6.01 25.44 34.92
C LYS A 184 7.45 24.93 34.97
N PHE A 185 7.93 24.33 33.89
CA PHE A 185 9.29 23.81 33.79
C PHE A 185 10.33 24.95 33.80
N LEU A 186 10.19 25.93 32.91
CA LEU A 186 11.09 27.08 32.84
C LEU A 186 11.11 27.88 34.14
N ALA A 187 9.94 28.11 34.75
CA ALA A 187 9.84 28.81 36.03
C ALA A 187 10.63 28.09 37.15
N ARG A 188 10.55 26.76 37.22
CA ARG A 188 11.23 25.95 38.25
C ARG A 188 12.73 25.77 38.00
N LYS A 189 13.16 25.70 36.74
CA LYS A 189 14.52 25.27 36.36
C LYS A 189 15.37 26.35 35.69
N SER A 190 14.88 27.59 35.57
CA SER A 190 15.54 28.71 34.87
C SER A 190 17.03 28.91 35.16
N GLN A 191 17.48 28.74 36.41
CA GLN A 191 18.89 28.92 36.77
C GLN A 191 19.78 27.79 36.24
N GLU A 192 19.33 26.54 36.36
CA GLU A 192 20.03 25.36 35.84
C GLU A 192 20.09 25.42 34.30
N LEU A 193 18.95 25.66 33.66
CA LEU A 193 18.83 25.67 32.19
C LEU A 193 19.70 26.74 31.51
N ARG A 194 19.97 27.86 32.19
CA ARG A 194 20.82 28.95 31.67
C ARG A 194 22.28 28.53 31.47
N GLN A 195 22.74 27.49 32.17
CA GLN A 195 24.10 26.98 32.06
C GLN A 195 24.24 25.91 30.98
N GLU A 196 23.14 25.29 30.57
CA GLU A 196 23.13 24.26 29.55
C GLU A 196 23.43 24.84 28.14
N GLN A 197 24.04 24.02 27.29
CA GLN A 197 24.34 24.34 25.90
C GLN A 197 23.86 23.22 25.00
N LYS A 198 23.71 23.53 23.70
CA LYS A 198 23.25 22.60 22.66
C LYS A 198 21.94 21.89 23.06
N VAL A 199 21.01 22.65 23.62
CA VAL A 199 19.72 22.15 24.14
C VAL A 199 18.63 22.24 23.07
N VAL A 200 17.80 21.21 22.98
CA VAL A 200 16.58 21.23 22.16
C VAL A 200 15.34 21.22 23.06
N TYR A 201 14.42 22.16 22.81
CA TYR A 201 13.08 22.16 23.37
C TYR A 201 12.10 21.83 22.26
N PHE A 202 11.46 20.67 22.32
CA PHE A 202 10.49 20.23 21.32
C PHE A 202 9.06 20.33 21.87
N LEU A 203 8.25 21.17 21.24
CA LEU A 203 6.85 21.37 21.57
C LEU A 203 6.02 20.84 20.41
N HIS A 204 5.43 19.66 20.60
CA HIS A 204 4.51 19.06 19.66
C HIS A 204 3.07 19.50 19.98
N LEU A 205 2.43 20.19 19.04
CA LEU A 205 1.15 20.86 19.19
C LEU A 205 0.10 20.18 18.29
N LEU A 206 -0.65 19.23 18.86
CA LEU A 206 -1.60 18.35 18.15
C LEU A 206 -2.97 19.01 17.89
N GLY A 207 -3.27 20.14 18.52
CA GLY A 207 -4.62 20.71 18.52
C GLY A 207 -5.17 21.00 17.11
N LEU A 208 -4.29 21.43 16.19
CA LEU A 208 -4.69 21.80 14.83
C LEU A 208 -5.02 20.61 13.93
N ASP A 209 -4.29 19.50 14.02
CA ASP A 209 -4.62 18.27 13.30
C ASP A 209 -5.99 17.74 13.76
N THR A 210 -6.19 17.67 15.08
CA THR A 210 -7.47 17.26 15.68
C THR A 210 -8.62 18.16 15.21
N ALA A 211 -8.42 19.49 15.23
CA ALA A 211 -9.39 20.44 14.72
C ALA A 211 -9.64 20.26 13.20
N GLY A 212 -8.61 19.94 12.42
CA GLY A 212 -8.70 19.66 10.99
C GLY A 212 -9.56 18.43 10.69
N HIS A 213 -9.41 17.35 11.46
CA HIS A 213 -10.24 16.15 11.34
C HIS A 213 -11.70 16.39 11.76
N VAL A 214 -11.91 17.05 12.89
CA VAL A 214 -13.26 17.23 13.50
C VAL A 214 -14.03 18.37 12.82
N HIS A 215 -13.42 19.55 12.70
CA HIS A 215 -14.09 20.78 12.29
C HIS A 215 -13.76 21.22 10.86
N LYS A 216 -12.74 20.64 10.23
CA LYS A 216 -12.27 20.92 8.86
C LYS A 216 -11.53 22.27 8.76
N PRO A 217 -10.47 22.36 7.93
CA PRO A 217 -9.72 23.61 7.78
C PRO A 217 -10.58 24.79 7.32
N GLY A 218 -10.32 25.97 7.88
CA GLY A 218 -10.98 27.22 7.52
C GLY A 218 -12.35 27.48 8.16
N THR A 219 -12.88 26.54 8.95
CA THR A 219 -14.10 26.79 9.76
C THR A 219 -13.80 27.63 10.98
N GLU A 220 -14.83 28.25 11.57
CA GLU A 220 -14.69 29.13 12.74
C GLU A 220 -13.99 28.43 13.92
N LEU A 221 -14.35 27.18 14.21
CA LEU A 221 -13.74 26.40 15.30
C LEU A 221 -12.28 26.03 15.01
N PHE A 222 -11.95 25.70 13.76
CA PHE A 222 -10.55 25.51 13.36
C PHE A 222 -9.74 26.80 13.50
N LEU A 223 -10.33 27.95 13.13
CA LEU A 223 -9.69 29.26 13.25
C LEU A 223 -9.55 29.71 14.72
N GLU A 224 -10.51 29.38 15.60
CA GLU A 224 -10.39 29.57 17.06
C GLU A 224 -9.18 28.79 17.59
N ASN A 225 -9.03 27.52 17.18
CA ASN A 225 -7.88 26.71 17.56
C ASN A 225 -6.57 27.33 17.05
N LEU A 226 -6.52 27.73 15.77
CA LEU A 226 -5.35 28.38 15.18
C LEU A 226 -4.98 29.69 15.89
N LEU A 227 -5.98 30.48 16.32
CA LEU A 227 -5.79 31.69 17.12
C LEU A 227 -5.19 31.40 18.50
N TYR A 228 -5.67 30.34 19.16
CA TYR A 228 -5.12 29.91 20.44
C TYR A 228 -3.65 29.45 20.31
N THR A 229 -3.39 28.53 19.37
CA THR A 229 -2.06 27.94 19.16
C THR A 229 -1.01 29.02 18.82
N GLN A 230 -1.34 29.95 17.92
CA GLN A 230 -0.41 31.03 17.53
C GLN A 230 -0.13 32.03 18.67
N GLU A 231 -1.13 32.31 19.52
CA GLU A 231 -0.97 33.19 20.68
C GLU A 231 -0.05 32.51 21.71
N GLY A 232 -0.27 31.23 21.97
CA GLY A 232 0.59 30.41 22.83
C GLY A 232 2.04 30.37 22.35
N ILE A 233 2.29 30.15 21.05
CA ILE A 233 3.64 30.20 20.47
C ILE A 233 4.32 31.56 20.72
N THR A 234 3.58 32.66 20.55
CA THR A 234 4.11 34.01 20.77
C THR A 234 4.44 34.25 22.25
N LYS A 235 3.58 33.81 23.18
CA LYS A 235 3.85 33.85 24.62
C LYS A 235 5.05 32.99 25.02
N MET A 236 5.19 31.80 24.42
CA MET A 236 6.36 30.95 24.66
C MET A 236 7.64 31.64 24.19
N TYR A 237 7.64 32.27 23.00
CA TYR A 237 8.78 33.07 22.54
C TYR A 237 9.18 34.14 23.58
N GLU A 238 8.22 34.94 24.07
CA GLU A 238 8.48 35.95 25.11
C GLU A 238 8.99 35.34 26.42
N LEU A 239 8.48 34.17 26.81
CA LEU A 239 8.91 33.43 27.99
C LEU A 239 10.34 32.91 27.87
N PHE A 240 10.72 32.34 26.73
CA PHE A 240 12.08 31.90 26.46
C PHE A 240 13.05 33.10 26.47
N GLU A 241 12.74 34.18 25.76
CA GLU A 241 13.58 35.39 25.74
C GLU A 241 13.74 36.02 27.13
N SER A 242 12.67 36.06 27.94
CA SER A 242 12.72 36.57 29.31
C SER A 242 13.44 35.62 30.30
N THR A 243 13.44 34.31 30.05
CA THR A 243 14.14 33.34 30.91
C THR A 243 15.65 33.39 30.71
N PHE A 244 16.10 33.41 29.45
CA PHE A 244 17.52 33.25 29.12
C PHE A 244 18.27 34.57 28.93
N LYS A 245 17.64 35.59 28.32
CA LYS A 245 18.17 36.96 28.14
C LYS A 245 19.59 37.06 27.54
N ASP A 246 20.02 36.06 26.76
CA ASP A 246 21.36 36.01 26.17
C ASP A 246 21.35 36.14 24.62
N GLY A 247 20.17 36.22 24.01
CA GLY A 247 20.02 36.29 22.55
C GLY A 247 20.58 35.06 21.81
N LYS A 248 20.75 33.92 22.51
CA LYS A 248 21.37 32.69 21.98
C LYS A 248 20.34 31.56 21.78
N THR A 249 19.08 31.91 21.55
CA THR A 249 18.00 30.96 21.24
C THR A 249 17.59 31.07 19.77
N ALA A 250 17.57 29.93 19.07
CA ALA A 250 16.98 29.81 17.74
C ALA A 250 15.57 29.19 17.85
N TYR A 251 14.66 29.57 16.96
CA TYR A 251 13.29 29.10 16.94
C TYR A 251 12.94 28.56 15.56
N VAL A 252 12.29 27.40 15.52
CA VAL A 252 11.76 26.77 14.31
C VAL A 252 10.29 26.47 14.55
N LEU A 253 9.41 27.10 13.78
CA LEU A 253 7.99 26.75 13.69
C LEU A 253 7.74 26.09 12.35
N THR A 254 7.10 24.92 12.33
CA THR A 254 6.68 24.25 11.11
C THR A 254 5.55 23.24 11.37
N SER A 255 5.19 22.45 10.35
CA SER A 255 4.26 21.33 10.46
C SER A 255 4.89 20.06 9.88
N ASP A 256 4.42 18.92 10.34
CA ASP A 256 4.76 17.59 9.83
C ASP A 256 4.01 17.25 8.53
N HIS A 257 2.75 17.64 8.42
CA HIS A 257 1.95 17.62 7.19
C HIS A 257 0.87 18.72 7.18
N GLY A 258 0.16 18.84 6.07
CA GLY A 258 -1.04 19.64 5.96
C GLY A 258 -2.32 18.81 6.00
N MET A 259 -3.43 19.37 5.53
CA MET A 259 -4.76 18.77 5.62
C MET A 259 -5.64 19.21 4.44
N THR A 260 -6.32 18.26 3.81
CA THR A 260 -7.32 18.57 2.76
C THR A 260 -8.53 19.32 3.32
N ASN A 261 -9.32 19.96 2.46
CA ASN A 261 -10.57 20.61 2.88
C ASN A 261 -11.60 19.63 3.48
N ALA A 262 -11.48 18.33 3.18
CA ALA A 262 -12.32 17.29 3.76
C ALA A 262 -11.87 16.86 5.17
N GLY A 263 -10.76 17.41 5.69
CA GLY A 263 -10.18 16.99 6.96
C GLY A 263 -9.64 15.57 6.88
N SER A 264 -8.86 15.30 5.82
CA SER A 264 -8.11 14.06 5.61
C SER A 264 -6.69 14.41 5.20
N HIS A 265 -5.73 13.54 5.53
CA HIS A 265 -4.35 13.58 5.07
C HIS A 265 -3.86 12.14 4.75
N GLY A 266 -2.58 11.96 4.42
CA GLY A 266 -1.94 10.68 4.09
C GLY A 266 -1.64 10.48 2.59
N ALA A 267 -2.17 11.35 1.73
CA ALA A 267 -2.00 11.37 0.28
C ALA A 267 -1.07 12.52 -0.18
N GLY A 268 -1.15 12.87 -1.47
CA GLY A 268 -0.19 13.74 -2.15
C GLY A 268 -0.76 15.05 -2.67
N GLU A 269 -1.91 15.53 -2.17
CA GLU A 269 -2.40 16.84 -2.55
C GLU A 269 -1.51 17.95 -1.97
N ALA A 270 -1.43 19.09 -2.68
CA ALA A 270 -0.63 20.23 -2.21
C ALA A 270 -1.06 20.73 -0.82
N PHE A 271 -2.34 20.62 -0.48
CA PHE A 271 -2.84 20.95 0.86
C PHE A 271 -2.28 20.05 1.96
N GLU A 272 -1.84 18.83 1.62
CA GLU A 272 -1.22 17.86 2.53
C GLU A 272 0.32 18.00 2.51
N THR A 273 0.92 18.27 1.35
CA THR A 273 2.38 18.27 1.18
C THR A 273 3.04 19.62 1.45
N GLU A 274 2.32 20.73 1.35
CA GLU A 274 2.84 22.07 1.63
C GLU A 274 2.51 22.52 3.06
N THR A 275 3.55 22.62 3.88
CA THR A 275 3.47 23.09 5.27
C THR A 275 4.16 24.44 5.41
N PRO A 276 3.73 25.34 6.30
CA PRO A 276 4.44 26.59 6.52
C PRO A 276 5.71 26.33 7.35
N PHE A 277 6.68 27.21 7.21
CA PHE A 277 7.71 27.37 8.23
C PHE A 277 7.96 28.84 8.56
N PHE A 278 8.35 29.07 9.81
CA PHE A 278 8.89 30.33 10.28
C PHE A 278 10.11 30.04 11.16
N ILE A 279 11.30 30.51 10.77
CA ILE A 279 12.55 30.26 11.49
C ILE A 279 13.18 31.60 11.85
N TRP A 280 13.55 31.80 13.11
CA TRP A 280 14.06 33.08 13.59
C TRP A 280 14.98 32.95 14.81
N GLY A 281 15.56 34.06 15.24
CA GLY A 281 16.42 34.13 16.42
C GLY A 281 17.92 33.96 16.11
N ALA A 282 18.65 33.37 17.05
CA ALA A 282 20.10 33.31 17.04
C ALA A 282 20.65 32.56 15.82
N GLY A 283 21.61 33.17 15.13
CA GLY A 283 22.33 32.53 14.03
C GLY A 283 21.63 32.47 12.68
N LEU A 284 20.43 33.06 12.54
CA LEU A 284 19.74 33.11 11.26
C LEU A 284 20.19 34.33 10.44
N ASN A 285 20.38 34.10 9.15
CA ASN A 285 20.59 35.16 8.17
C ASN A 285 19.24 35.69 7.70
N ALA A 286 19.00 36.99 7.87
CA ALA A 286 17.78 37.66 7.44
C ALA A 286 17.61 37.77 5.92
N LYS A 287 18.72 37.64 5.18
CA LYS A 287 18.77 37.80 3.72
C LYS A 287 19.56 36.65 3.09
N PRO A 288 19.07 35.40 3.18
CA PRO A 288 19.62 34.31 2.39
C PRO A 288 19.44 34.62 0.90
N THR A 289 20.05 33.81 0.03
CA THR A 289 20.05 34.01 -1.43
C THR A 289 18.64 34.35 -1.96
N PRO A 290 18.51 35.35 -2.85
CA PRO A 290 17.20 35.84 -3.27
C PRO A 290 16.34 34.72 -3.88
N THR A 291 15.14 34.55 -3.32
CA THR A 291 14.04 33.77 -3.91
C THR A 291 13.22 34.68 -4.83
N LYS A 292 12.66 34.10 -5.90
CA LYS A 292 11.74 34.82 -6.81
C LYS A 292 10.31 34.86 -6.27
N GLU A 293 9.98 33.93 -5.37
CA GLU A 293 8.66 33.85 -4.77
C GLU A 293 8.54 34.86 -3.63
N THR A 294 7.37 35.46 -3.49
CA THR A 294 7.06 36.42 -2.43
C THR A 294 5.68 36.11 -1.87
N TYR A 295 5.43 36.57 -0.66
CA TYR A 295 4.11 36.56 -0.04
C TYR A 295 3.79 37.96 0.51
N HIS A 296 2.51 38.27 0.55
CA HIS A 296 2.02 39.50 1.15
C HIS A 296 1.77 39.25 2.63
N LEU A 297 2.47 39.97 3.48
CA LEU A 297 2.23 39.93 4.93
C LEU A 297 1.05 40.86 5.28
N ASP A 298 0.90 41.97 4.56
CA ASP A 298 -0.24 42.88 4.56
C ASP A 298 -0.35 43.59 3.20
N LEU A 299 -1.18 44.62 3.09
CA LEU A 299 -1.39 45.37 1.84
C LEU A 299 -0.15 46.14 1.38
N GLU A 300 0.74 46.53 2.29
CA GLU A 300 1.89 47.40 2.03
C GLU A 300 3.23 46.62 2.11
N THR A 301 3.24 45.47 2.79
CA THR A 301 4.43 44.68 3.11
C THR A 301 4.44 43.38 2.32
N THR A 302 5.37 43.29 1.37
CA THR A 302 5.68 42.06 0.63
C THR A 302 7.04 41.55 1.06
N ARG A 303 7.14 40.25 1.39
CA ARG A 303 8.39 39.61 1.83
C ARG A 303 8.74 38.40 0.95
N PRO A 304 10.02 37.99 0.87
CA PRO A 304 10.42 36.78 0.14
C PRO A 304 9.79 35.52 0.75
N LEU A 305 9.34 34.59 -0.10
CA LEU A 305 8.81 33.29 0.29
C LEU A 305 9.87 32.21 -0.01
N TYR A 306 10.37 31.58 1.04
CA TYR A 306 11.42 30.58 0.93
C TYR A 306 10.85 29.16 0.78
N ARG A 307 11.66 28.24 0.22
CA ARG A 307 11.31 26.81 0.11
C ARG A 307 12.36 25.91 0.73
N LEU A 308 11.90 24.88 1.43
CA LEU A 308 12.72 23.82 2.01
C LEU A 308 12.08 22.45 1.75
N GLU A 309 12.89 21.44 1.50
CA GLU A 309 12.45 20.06 1.71
C GLU A 309 12.42 19.79 3.21
N GLN A 310 11.40 19.09 3.69
CA GLN A 310 11.21 18.85 5.14
C GLN A 310 12.44 18.23 5.82
N ALA A 311 13.12 17.30 5.14
CA ALA A 311 14.36 16.68 5.64
C ALA A 311 15.54 17.65 5.82
N GLN A 312 15.52 18.85 5.22
CA GLN A 312 16.57 19.86 5.38
C GLN A 312 16.50 20.60 6.72
N ILE A 313 15.39 20.46 7.47
CA ILE A 313 15.22 21.08 8.77
C ILE A 313 16.16 20.43 9.80
N ALA A 314 16.35 19.11 9.78
CA ALA A 314 17.28 18.40 10.65
C ALA A 314 18.75 18.89 10.58
N PRO A 315 19.40 18.97 9.39
CA PRO A 315 20.75 19.49 9.29
C PRO A 315 20.82 21.01 9.57
N LEU A 316 19.74 21.76 9.31
CA LEU A 316 19.67 23.18 9.69
C LEU A 316 19.69 23.35 11.22
N MET A 317 18.87 22.60 11.96
CA MET A 317 18.87 22.60 13.42
C MET A 317 20.25 22.20 13.98
N SER A 318 20.86 21.18 13.39
CA SER A 318 22.20 20.72 13.78
C SER A 318 23.25 21.81 13.62
N ALA A 319 23.21 22.52 12.49
CA ALA A 319 24.15 23.58 12.18
C ALA A 319 23.93 24.84 13.04
N LEU A 320 22.70 25.17 13.43
CA LEU A 320 22.42 26.28 14.36
C LEU A 320 22.96 26.01 15.78
N LEU A 321 22.88 24.76 16.23
CA LEU A 321 23.38 24.32 17.55
C LEU A 321 24.85 23.92 17.57
N GLY A 322 25.51 23.84 16.41
CA GLY A 322 26.90 23.40 16.34
C GLY A 322 27.10 21.89 16.62
N ILE A 323 26.05 21.07 16.51
CA ILE A 323 26.09 19.63 16.76
C ILE A 323 26.29 18.84 15.45
N GLY A 324 26.63 17.56 15.59
CA GLY A 324 26.75 16.66 14.44
C GLY A 324 25.39 16.44 13.76
N THR A 325 25.38 16.36 12.44
CA THR A 325 24.18 16.01 11.65
C THR A 325 23.71 14.58 11.99
N PRO A 326 22.40 14.29 12.04
CA PRO A 326 21.89 12.94 12.29
C PRO A 326 22.43 11.90 11.32
N MET A 327 22.70 10.68 11.81
CA MET A 327 23.49 9.71 11.05
C MET A 327 22.90 9.31 9.70
N ASN A 328 21.58 9.10 9.65
CA ASN A 328 20.84 8.65 8.46
C ASN A 328 20.11 9.80 7.75
N ASN A 329 20.55 11.04 7.95
CA ASN A 329 19.99 12.21 7.30
C ASN A 329 20.17 12.16 5.77
N PHE A 330 19.09 12.46 5.03
CA PHE A 330 19.08 12.69 3.58
C PHE A 330 19.00 14.19 3.22
N GLY A 331 18.79 15.08 4.20
CA GLY A 331 18.70 16.52 4.00
C GLY A 331 20.03 17.18 3.65
N ILE A 332 20.02 18.07 2.66
CA ILE A 332 21.13 18.98 2.34
C ILE A 332 20.94 20.26 3.17
N LEU A 333 21.96 20.71 3.90
CA LEU A 333 21.93 21.98 4.63
C LEU A 333 21.50 23.14 3.71
N PRO A 334 20.48 23.95 4.02
CA PRO A 334 20.04 25.01 3.12
C PRO A 334 21.05 26.17 3.06
N ARG A 335 21.33 26.64 1.83
CA ARG A 335 22.37 27.65 1.56
C ARG A 335 21.99 29.03 2.09
N GLY A 336 22.91 29.64 2.82
CA GLY A 336 22.81 31.03 3.24
C GLY A 336 21.83 31.30 4.37
N TYR A 337 21.26 30.27 5.01
CA TYR A 337 20.33 30.42 6.13
C TYR A 337 21.03 30.78 7.45
N ILE A 338 22.34 30.50 7.56
CA ILE A 338 23.10 30.70 8.79
C ILE A 338 23.93 31.99 8.68
N ASN A 339 23.73 32.89 9.63
CA ASN A 339 24.50 34.12 9.81
C ASN A 339 25.68 33.87 10.76
N ALA A 340 26.74 33.28 10.22
CA ALA A 340 27.99 33.01 10.92
C ALA A 340 29.20 33.32 10.02
N SER A 341 30.41 33.18 10.56
CA SER A 341 31.63 33.37 9.79
C SER A 341 31.68 32.42 8.58
N GLU A 342 32.41 32.81 7.53
CA GLU A 342 32.61 31.94 6.36
C GLU A 342 33.22 30.59 6.76
N GLU A 343 34.09 30.60 7.76
CA GLU A 343 34.67 29.40 8.36
C GLU A 343 33.59 28.50 8.99
N TYR A 344 32.73 29.06 9.85
CA TYR A 344 31.66 28.29 10.49
C TYR A 344 30.70 27.69 9.45
N ASN A 345 30.26 28.50 8.49
CA ASN A 345 29.39 28.06 7.40
C ASN A 345 30.03 26.93 6.58
N SER A 346 31.33 27.04 6.31
CA SER A 346 32.09 26.00 5.64
C SER A 346 32.15 24.71 6.46
N LEU A 347 32.46 24.79 7.76
CA LEU A 347 32.54 23.62 8.64
C LEU A 347 31.18 22.95 8.86
N ALA A 348 30.10 23.72 8.99
CA ALA A 348 28.74 23.19 9.11
C ALA A 348 28.31 22.43 7.85
N ALA A 349 28.59 22.98 6.66
CA ALA A 349 28.35 22.27 5.41
C ALA A 349 29.22 21.01 5.29
N GLN A 350 30.48 21.07 5.73
CA GLN A 350 31.35 19.88 5.76
C GLN A 350 30.80 18.80 6.68
N ASN A 351 30.27 19.16 7.85
CA ASN A 351 29.66 18.20 8.78
C ASN A 351 28.52 17.41 8.12
N ASN A 352 27.58 18.12 7.48
CA ASN A 352 26.48 17.47 6.74
C ASN A 352 27.00 16.67 5.53
N ALA A 353 28.00 17.18 4.80
CA ALA A 353 28.59 16.48 3.66
C ALA A 353 29.30 15.19 4.07
N HIS A 354 30.06 15.20 5.17
CA HIS A 354 30.71 14.02 5.70
C HIS A 354 29.74 13.01 6.31
N GLN A 355 28.60 13.46 6.85
CA GLN A 355 27.58 12.53 7.33
C GLN A 355 26.89 11.77 6.17
N LEU A 356 26.61 12.47 5.06
CA LEU A 356 26.13 11.83 3.82
C LEU A 356 27.21 10.96 3.17
N GLU A 357 28.46 11.40 3.20
CA GLU A 357 29.60 10.61 2.73
C GLU A 357 29.77 9.33 3.55
N GLU A 358 29.65 9.36 4.88
CA GLU A 358 29.79 8.17 5.72
C GLU A 358 28.72 7.11 5.40
N GLN A 359 27.49 7.53 5.09
CA GLN A 359 26.44 6.65 4.57
C GLN A 359 26.84 6.02 3.23
N TYR A 360 27.31 6.82 2.29
CA TYR A 360 27.82 6.35 1.01
C TYR A 360 28.97 5.34 1.19
N GLN A 361 29.95 5.68 2.03
CA GLN A 361 31.12 4.83 2.29
C GLN A 361 30.72 3.53 2.99
N ALA A 362 29.73 3.53 3.87
CA ALA A 362 29.22 2.31 4.49
C ALA A 362 28.65 1.35 3.44
N LEU A 363 27.83 1.86 2.51
CA LEU A 363 27.30 1.07 1.40
C LEU A 363 28.39 0.60 0.43
N LEU A 364 29.36 1.47 0.12
CA LEU A 364 30.50 1.12 -0.72
C LEU A 364 31.39 0.06 -0.06
N ARG A 365 31.65 0.14 1.24
CA ARG A 365 32.39 -0.87 2.00
C ARG A 365 31.68 -2.21 1.95
N GLN A 366 30.37 -2.22 2.20
CA GLN A 366 29.56 -3.43 2.09
C GLN A 366 29.63 -4.03 0.66
N HIS A 367 29.58 -3.18 -0.37
CA HIS A 367 29.75 -3.64 -1.75
C HIS A 367 31.16 -4.22 -2.01
N ASN A 368 32.21 -3.60 -1.45
CA ASN A 368 33.61 -3.96 -1.61
C ASN A 368 34.06 -5.17 -0.76
N GLU A 369 33.23 -5.69 0.14
CA GLU A 369 33.53 -6.94 0.87
C GLU A 369 33.68 -8.14 -0.09
N GLY A 370 33.08 -8.06 -1.29
CA GLY A 370 33.19 -9.08 -2.32
C GLY A 370 34.54 -9.10 -3.05
N TYR A 371 35.05 -10.31 -3.33
CA TYR A 371 36.26 -10.54 -4.12
C TYR A 371 36.12 -10.16 -5.60
N LEU A 372 34.90 -10.04 -6.13
CA LEU A 372 34.65 -9.73 -7.55
C LEU A 372 34.46 -8.24 -7.81
N THR A 373 34.55 -7.40 -6.78
CA THR A 373 34.16 -5.99 -6.84
C THR A 373 34.94 -5.17 -7.87
N GLU A 374 36.21 -5.50 -8.14
CA GLU A 374 37.01 -4.82 -9.17
C GLU A 374 36.48 -5.00 -10.59
N PHE A 375 35.71 -6.07 -10.85
CA PHE A 375 35.12 -6.34 -12.15
C PHE A 375 33.67 -5.84 -12.27
N LEU A 376 33.11 -5.35 -11.16
CA LEU A 376 31.73 -4.89 -11.09
C LEU A 376 31.61 -3.38 -11.39
N PRO A 377 30.50 -2.92 -11.99
CA PRO A 377 30.24 -1.50 -12.16
C PRO A 377 30.32 -0.74 -10.83
N LYS A 378 31.10 0.35 -10.82
CA LYS A 378 31.25 1.24 -9.67
C LYS A 378 30.54 2.57 -9.96
N PHE A 379 30.13 3.26 -8.90
CA PHE A 379 29.62 4.62 -9.02
C PHE A 379 30.71 5.53 -9.62
N ASN A 380 30.36 6.35 -10.61
CA ASN A 380 31.31 7.00 -11.52
C ASN A 380 31.80 8.38 -11.09
N GLU A 381 31.51 8.80 -9.85
CA GLU A 381 31.93 10.10 -9.33
C GLU A 381 33.03 9.96 -8.27
N ASP A 382 34.06 10.79 -8.40
CA ASP A 382 35.22 10.76 -7.51
C ASP A 382 34.95 11.52 -6.21
N ILE A 383 34.29 10.82 -5.27
CA ILE A 383 33.96 11.32 -3.93
C ILE A 383 35.23 11.60 -3.11
N GLU A 384 36.28 10.79 -3.27
CA GLU A 384 37.55 10.99 -2.57
C GLU A 384 38.27 12.27 -3.03
N ALA A 385 38.30 12.55 -4.34
CA ALA A 385 38.84 13.81 -4.84
C ALA A 385 38.06 15.03 -4.31
N MET A 386 36.72 14.93 -4.20
CA MET A 386 35.91 16.00 -3.60
C MET A 386 36.26 16.22 -2.13
N LYS A 387 36.45 15.14 -1.37
CA LYS A 387 36.88 15.18 0.04
C LYS A 387 38.28 15.80 0.21
N LEU A 388 39.23 15.39 -0.64
CA LEU A 388 40.58 15.96 -0.65
C LEU A 388 40.56 17.45 -1.04
N ALA A 389 39.70 17.84 -1.99
CA ALA A 389 39.52 19.24 -2.38
C ALA A 389 38.98 20.07 -1.21
N ILE A 390 37.95 19.58 -0.51
CA ILE A 390 37.42 20.22 0.71
C ILE A 390 38.55 20.43 1.73
N ARG A 391 39.30 19.35 2.07
CA ARG A 391 40.41 19.44 3.03
C ARG A 391 41.46 20.47 2.58
N SER A 392 41.89 20.45 1.33
CA SER A 392 42.88 21.40 0.81
C SER A 392 42.36 22.85 0.85
N HIS A 393 41.08 23.07 0.56
CA HIS A 393 40.49 24.40 0.63
C HIS A 393 40.43 24.91 2.08
N VAL A 394 40.11 24.05 3.05
CA VAL A 394 40.10 24.40 4.48
C VAL A 394 41.51 24.72 4.99
N GLU A 395 42.50 23.89 4.69
CA GLU A 395 43.91 24.12 5.07
C GLU A 395 44.45 25.44 4.51
N LYS A 396 44.05 25.79 3.29
CA LYS A 396 44.39 27.07 2.64
C LYS A 396 43.49 28.24 3.06
N LYS A 397 42.60 28.04 4.03
CA LYS A 397 41.60 29.02 4.51
C LYS A 397 40.69 29.59 3.41
N LYS A 398 40.47 28.83 2.33
CA LYS A 398 39.57 29.16 1.22
C LYS A 398 38.15 28.64 1.50
N PHE A 399 37.51 29.17 2.54
CA PHE A 399 36.26 28.65 3.08
C PHE A 399 35.08 28.67 2.10
N LYS A 400 34.99 29.66 1.21
CA LYS A 400 33.97 29.70 0.13
C LYS A 400 34.09 28.52 -0.82
N LEU A 401 35.31 28.18 -1.25
CA LEU A 401 35.55 27.03 -2.14
C LEU A 401 35.28 25.71 -1.41
N ALA A 402 35.66 25.61 -0.14
CA ALA A 402 35.33 24.44 0.69
C ALA A 402 33.82 24.27 0.87
N LEU A 403 33.07 25.37 1.06
CA LEU A 403 31.62 25.38 1.14
C LEU A 403 30.99 24.85 -0.16
N GLU A 404 31.40 25.40 -1.31
CA GLU A 404 30.91 24.95 -2.62
C GLU A 404 31.23 23.48 -2.89
N ALA A 405 32.45 23.04 -2.58
CA ALA A 405 32.85 21.65 -2.71
C ALA A 405 32.06 20.71 -1.79
N SER A 406 31.72 21.14 -0.57
CA SER A 406 30.87 20.38 0.36
C SER A 406 29.48 20.11 -0.21
N TYR A 407 28.85 21.12 -0.81
CA TYR A 407 27.56 20.95 -1.49
C TYR A 407 27.63 20.00 -2.70
N LYS A 408 28.74 20.03 -3.44
CA LYS A 408 28.97 19.09 -4.54
C LYS A 408 29.06 17.67 -4.00
N LEU A 409 29.83 17.47 -2.93
CA LEU A 409 29.97 16.19 -2.24
C LEU A 409 28.61 15.67 -1.74
N MET A 410 27.78 16.49 -1.09
CA MET A 410 26.45 16.05 -0.62
C MET A 410 25.58 15.49 -1.76
N LYS A 411 25.53 16.19 -2.91
CA LYS A 411 24.75 15.76 -4.08
C LYS A 411 25.30 14.48 -4.71
N SER A 412 26.62 14.34 -4.75
CA SER A 412 27.29 13.14 -5.24
C SER A 412 27.09 11.95 -4.30
N ALA A 413 27.21 12.15 -2.98
CA ALA A 413 26.98 11.13 -1.97
C ALA A 413 25.53 10.62 -2.00
N LEU A 414 24.53 11.50 -2.10
CA LEU A 414 23.12 11.08 -2.23
C LEU A 414 22.86 10.21 -3.46
N ARG A 415 23.45 10.54 -4.62
CA ARG A 415 23.35 9.71 -5.83
C ARG A 415 24.10 8.38 -5.68
N GLY A 416 25.24 8.39 -4.98
CA GLY A 416 25.97 7.16 -4.66
C GLY A 416 25.22 6.26 -3.68
N ILE A 417 24.54 6.83 -2.69
CA ILE A 417 23.67 6.10 -1.75
C ILE A 417 22.55 5.41 -2.53
N ASP A 418 21.84 6.15 -3.40
CA ASP A 418 20.77 5.58 -4.24
C ASP A 418 21.29 4.45 -5.13
N TYR A 419 22.47 4.64 -5.74
CA TYR A 419 23.13 3.63 -6.58
C TYR A 419 23.43 2.32 -5.84
N TYR A 420 24.13 2.39 -4.70
CA TYR A 420 24.55 1.19 -3.96
C TYR A 420 23.39 0.54 -3.20
N PHE A 421 22.46 1.33 -2.68
CA PHE A 421 21.24 0.84 -2.06
C PHE A 421 20.39 0.03 -3.06
N GLY A 422 20.23 0.55 -4.28
CA GLY A 422 19.50 -0.09 -5.37
C GLY A 422 20.29 -1.12 -6.19
N TYR A 423 21.56 -1.40 -5.86
CA TYR A 423 22.51 -2.08 -6.75
C TYR A 423 22.01 -3.42 -7.32
N TYR A 424 21.41 -4.27 -6.47
CA TYR A 424 20.93 -5.59 -6.88
C TYR A 424 19.45 -5.62 -7.32
N ARG A 425 18.76 -4.47 -7.39
CA ARG A 425 17.33 -4.40 -7.72
C ARG A 425 17.04 -4.98 -9.11
N TRP A 426 17.77 -4.53 -10.13
CA TRP A 426 17.60 -5.01 -11.50
C TRP A 426 17.99 -6.49 -11.69
N PRO A 427 19.15 -6.98 -11.18
CA PRO A 427 19.45 -8.41 -11.17
C PRO A 427 18.37 -9.26 -10.52
N LEU A 428 17.80 -8.82 -9.40
CA LEU A 428 16.73 -9.54 -8.71
C LEU A 428 15.41 -9.52 -9.49
N LEU A 429 15.08 -8.40 -10.15
CA LEU A 429 13.93 -8.33 -11.07
C LEU A 429 14.11 -9.26 -12.26
N ALA A 430 15.31 -9.30 -12.85
CA ALA A 430 15.63 -10.19 -13.96
C ALA A 430 15.57 -11.66 -13.53
N ALA A 431 16.12 -12.02 -12.36
CA ALA A 431 16.03 -13.36 -11.80
C ALA A 431 14.57 -13.75 -11.52
N THR A 432 13.81 -12.89 -10.86
CA THR A 432 12.38 -13.15 -10.57
C THR A 432 11.58 -13.30 -11.87
N THR A 433 11.84 -12.48 -12.88
CA THR A 433 11.27 -12.61 -14.23
C THR A 433 11.64 -13.95 -14.87
N ALA A 434 12.92 -14.35 -14.82
CA ALA A 434 13.37 -15.64 -15.31
C ALA A 434 12.70 -16.81 -14.56
N THR A 435 12.38 -16.63 -13.28
CA THR A 435 11.61 -17.59 -12.48
C THR A 435 10.18 -17.73 -13.00
N PHE A 436 9.47 -16.61 -13.21
CA PHE A 436 8.14 -16.62 -13.83
C PHE A 436 8.15 -17.30 -15.21
N VAL A 437 9.06 -16.88 -16.09
CA VAL A 437 9.18 -17.43 -17.46
C VAL A 437 9.51 -18.92 -17.43
N GLY A 438 10.46 -19.33 -16.59
CA GLY A 438 10.83 -20.75 -16.44
C GLY A 438 9.66 -21.59 -15.94
N PHE A 439 8.90 -21.07 -14.98
CA PHE A 439 7.73 -21.75 -14.43
C PHE A 439 6.58 -21.83 -15.43
N ILE A 440 6.25 -20.75 -16.13
CA ILE A 440 5.31 -20.76 -17.27
C ILE A 440 5.75 -21.81 -18.30
N GLY A 441 7.05 -21.93 -18.59
CA GLY A 441 7.58 -22.98 -19.46
C GLY A 441 7.30 -24.40 -18.94
N ILE A 442 7.44 -24.65 -17.64
CA ILE A 442 7.09 -25.94 -17.00
C ILE A 442 5.60 -26.21 -17.18
N LEU A 443 4.75 -25.21 -16.93
CA LEU A 443 3.31 -25.31 -17.08
C LEU A 443 2.91 -25.64 -18.53
N LEU A 444 3.52 -25.00 -19.52
CA LEU A 444 3.27 -25.30 -20.93
C LEU A 444 3.67 -26.73 -21.32
N LYS A 445 4.79 -27.25 -20.78
CA LYS A 445 5.17 -28.67 -20.95
C LYS A 445 4.19 -29.62 -20.27
N LEU A 446 3.69 -29.27 -19.08
CA LEU A 446 2.67 -30.06 -18.39
C LEU A 446 1.36 -30.07 -19.15
N LEU A 447 0.97 -28.95 -19.77
CA LEU A 447 -0.23 -28.82 -20.59
C LEU A 447 -0.19 -29.73 -21.82
N LEU A 448 0.97 -29.86 -22.46
CA LEU A 448 1.19 -30.71 -23.63
C LEU A 448 1.36 -32.21 -23.30
N SER A 449 1.52 -32.57 -22.03
CA SER A 449 1.67 -33.96 -21.63
C SER A 449 0.32 -34.67 -21.63
N ASN A 450 0.10 -35.56 -22.61
CA ASN A 450 -1.15 -36.31 -22.84
C ASN A 450 -1.54 -37.32 -21.72
N ASP A 451 -0.86 -37.30 -20.57
CA ASP A 451 -1.10 -38.25 -19.49
C ASP A 451 -2.24 -37.78 -18.58
N ALA A 452 -3.47 -37.90 -19.09
CA ALA A 452 -4.69 -37.66 -18.32
C ALA A 452 -4.91 -38.73 -17.21
N ASN A 453 -4.25 -39.90 -17.29
CA ASN A 453 -4.56 -41.06 -16.45
C ASN A 453 -3.38 -41.76 -15.75
N THR A 454 -2.18 -41.17 -15.72
CA THR A 454 -1.11 -41.72 -14.89
C THR A 454 -0.73 -40.78 -13.78
N SER A 455 -0.79 -41.30 -12.55
CA SER A 455 -0.06 -40.82 -11.38
C SER A 455 1.45 -40.98 -11.60
N SER A 456 1.98 -40.42 -12.69
CA SER A 456 3.39 -40.52 -12.99
C SER A 456 4.12 -39.57 -12.05
N LYS A 457 4.75 -40.18 -11.05
CA LYS A 457 5.99 -39.67 -10.44
C LYS A 457 6.80 -39.03 -11.56
N TRP A 458 7.37 -37.84 -11.32
CA TRP A 458 8.26 -37.15 -12.25
C TRP A 458 9.30 -38.15 -12.77
N HIS A 459 9.02 -38.79 -13.91
CA HIS A 459 9.92 -39.78 -14.47
C HIS A 459 10.98 -38.96 -15.19
N PHE A 460 12.08 -38.71 -14.48
CA PHE A 460 13.32 -38.15 -15.01
C PHE A 460 13.94 -39.11 -16.04
N LYS A 461 13.24 -39.43 -17.14
CA LYS A 461 13.83 -40.15 -18.28
C LYS A 461 14.71 -39.19 -19.08
N GLN A 462 15.79 -39.76 -19.64
CA GLN A 462 17.00 -39.10 -20.12
C GLN A 462 16.76 -37.92 -21.07
N VAL A 463 16.72 -36.72 -20.49
CA VAL A 463 16.95 -35.44 -21.17
C VAL A 463 18.41 -35.39 -21.62
N PRO A 464 18.74 -34.69 -22.74
CA PRO A 464 20.12 -34.49 -23.15
C PRO A 464 20.97 -33.97 -21.98
N HIS A 465 21.98 -34.74 -21.59
CA HIS A 465 22.90 -34.46 -20.48
C HIS A 465 23.41 -33.00 -20.52
N ARG A 466 23.64 -32.48 -21.73
CA ARG A 466 24.13 -31.12 -22.01
C ARG A 466 23.28 -30.00 -21.43
N ASN A 467 21.95 -30.04 -21.57
CA ASN A 467 21.10 -28.93 -21.10
C ASN A 467 21.01 -28.88 -19.57
N ARG A 468 21.05 -30.06 -18.93
CA ARG A 468 21.09 -30.18 -17.47
C ARG A 468 22.42 -29.67 -16.92
N LEU A 469 23.53 -30.09 -17.51
CA LEU A 469 24.85 -29.58 -17.17
C LEU A 469 24.93 -28.06 -17.34
N LEU A 470 24.32 -27.51 -18.40
CA LEU A 470 24.30 -26.06 -18.60
C LEU A 470 23.58 -25.33 -17.46
N VAL A 471 22.38 -25.77 -17.07
CA VAL A 471 21.64 -25.13 -15.95
C VAL A 471 22.39 -25.28 -14.63
N ILE A 472 22.95 -26.46 -14.35
CA ILE A 472 23.79 -26.68 -13.15
C ILE A 472 25.01 -25.75 -13.20
N GLY A 473 25.68 -25.65 -14.36
CA GLY A 473 26.83 -24.77 -14.55
C GLY A 473 26.51 -23.30 -14.32
N ILE A 474 25.37 -22.82 -14.84
CA ILE A 474 24.86 -21.46 -14.58
C ILE A 474 24.56 -21.28 -13.09
N GLY A 475 23.92 -22.27 -12.45
CA GLY A 475 23.62 -22.22 -11.02
C GLY A 475 24.87 -22.18 -10.14
N LEU A 476 25.89 -22.98 -10.48
CA LEU A 476 27.20 -22.96 -9.81
C LEU A 476 27.95 -21.65 -10.06
N LEU A 477 27.79 -21.04 -11.25
CA LEU A 477 28.37 -19.73 -11.55
C LEU A 477 27.69 -18.63 -10.73
N ILE A 478 26.36 -18.62 -10.64
CA ILE A 478 25.61 -17.67 -9.79
C ILE A 478 25.92 -17.90 -8.31
N LEU A 479 26.02 -19.15 -7.86
CA LEU A 479 26.39 -19.49 -6.49
C LEU A 479 27.81 -19.02 -6.18
N SER A 480 28.77 -19.31 -7.06
CA SER A 480 30.14 -18.81 -6.97
C SER A 480 30.16 -17.29 -6.92
N PHE A 481 29.38 -16.60 -7.78
CA PHE A 481 29.24 -15.16 -7.74
C PHE A 481 28.70 -14.67 -6.39
N CYS A 482 27.63 -15.29 -5.87
CA CYS A 482 27.04 -14.92 -4.59
C CYS A 482 28.01 -15.09 -3.42
N LEU A 483 28.77 -16.19 -3.41
CA LEU A 483 29.75 -16.50 -2.36
C LEU A 483 30.97 -15.60 -2.46
N LEU A 484 31.52 -15.42 -3.67
CA LEU A 484 32.68 -14.56 -3.90
C LEU A 484 32.34 -13.08 -3.67
N GLN A 485 31.11 -12.65 -3.98
CA GLN A 485 30.64 -11.29 -3.71
C GLN A 485 30.08 -11.11 -2.29
N GLN A 486 30.02 -12.16 -1.46
CA GLN A 486 29.51 -12.15 -0.09
C GLN A 486 28.09 -11.56 0.04
N LEU A 487 27.19 -11.92 -0.87
CA LEU A 487 25.83 -11.40 -0.86
C LEU A 487 25.03 -11.90 0.36
N PRO A 488 24.12 -11.08 0.91
CA PRO A 488 23.14 -11.54 1.90
C PRO A 488 22.37 -12.78 1.41
N ILE A 489 22.14 -13.74 2.30
CA ILE A 489 21.47 -15.02 2.00
C ILE A 489 20.13 -14.80 1.28
N THR A 490 19.37 -13.78 1.68
CA THR A 490 18.10 -13.43 1.06
C THR A 490 18.25 -13.02 -0.41
N ILE A 491 19.28 -12.24 -0.76
CA ILE A 491 19.60 -11.85 -2.14
C ILE A 491 20.04 -13.09 -2.93
N SER A 492 20.95 -13.90 -2.37
CA SER A 492 21.44 -15.12 -3.01
C SER A 492 20.31 -16.10 -3.31
N LEU A 493 19.36 -16.27 -2.39
CA LEU A 493 18.19 -17.15 -2.56
C LEU A 493 17.40 -16.77 -3.81
N TYR A 494 17.08 -15.47 -3.98
CA TYR A 494 16.30 -15.01 -5.14
C TYR A 494 17.10 -14.96 -6.45
N LEU A 495 18.41 -14.74 -6.39
CA LEU A 495 19.28 -14.88 -7.58
C LEU A 495 19.42 -16.35 -8.03
N LEU A 496 19.38 -17.29 -7.10
CA LEU A 496 19.49 -18.74 -7.39
C LEU A 496 18.15 -19.40 -7.71
N LEU A 497 17.02 -18.84 -7.27
CA LEU A 497 15.68 -19.38 -7.52
C LEU A 497 15.40 -19.78 -8.99
N PRO A 498 15.81 -19.00 -10.01
CA PRO A 498 15.59 -19.37 -11.40
C PRO A 498 16.27 -20.69 -11.74
N THR A 499 17.46 -20.95 -11.19
CA THR A 499 18.26 -22.15 -11.53
C THR A 499 17.52 -23.43 -11.16
N VAL A 500 16.83 -23.43 -10.02
CA VAL A 500 16.00 -24.54 -9.54
C VAL A 500 14.81 -24.75 -10.48
N VAL A 501 14.10 -23.67 -10.83
CA VAL A 501 12.94 -23.74 -11.73
C VAL A 501 13.37 -24.19 -13.13
N TRP A 502 14.42 -23.60 -13.70
CA TRP A 502 14.93 -23.96 -15.02
C TRP A 502 15.51 -25.39 -15.05
N TYR A 503 16.02 -25.90 -13.93
CA TYR A 503 16.40 -27.31 -13.81
C TYR A 503 15.19 -28.23 -13.98
N PHE A 504 14.08 -27.94 -13.30
CA PHE A 504 12.82 -28.66 -13.50
C PHE A 504 12.28 -28.51 -14.93
N PHE A 505 12.39 -27.32 -15.52
CA PHE A 505 12.01 -27.09 -16.91
C PHE A 505 12.78 -27.97 -17.87
N VAL A 506 14.12 -27.99 -17.82
CA VAL A 506 14.92 -28.76 -18.78
C VAL A 506 14.78 -30.26 -18.55
N THR A 507 14.60 -30.72 -17.30
CA THR A 507 14.43 -32.14 -16.97
C THR A 507 13.04 -32.70 -17.29
N ALA A 508 12.03 -31.83 -17.45
CA ALA A 508 10.72 -32.23 -17.94
C ALA A 508 10.77 -32.71 -19.40
N LYS A 509 9.98 -33.76 -19.70
CA LYS A 509 9.91 -34.43 -21.03
C LYS A 509 9.86 -33.40 -22.16
N SER A 510 10.78 -33.53 -23.12
CA SER A 510 10.84 -32.62 -24.27
C SER A 510 9.59 -32.79 -25.13
N GLN A 511 8.80 -31.73 -25.22
CA GLN A 511 7.69 -31.61 -26.16
C GLN A 511 7.87 -30.29 -26.92
N SER A 512 7.60 -30.31 -28.23
CA SER A 512 7.75 -29.12 -29.06
C SER A 512 6.70 -28.07 -28.68
N LEU A 513 7.15 -26.97 -28.06
CA LEU A 513 6.31 -25.83 -27.67
C LEU A 513 5.79 -25.05 -28.90
N GLY A 514 6.48 -25.15 -30.05
CA GLY A 514 6.16 -24.38 -31.27
C GLY A 514 4.82 -24.71 -31.93
N LYS A 515 4.10 -25.74 -31.47
CA LYS A 515 2.76 -26.10 -31.98
C LYS A 515 1.60 -25.56 -31.12
N LEU A 516 1.86 -24.92 -29.97
CA LEU A 516 0.82 -24.53 -29.01
C LEU A 516 0.02 -23.29 -29.42
N PHE A 517 0.69 -22.25 -29.89
CA PHE A 517 0.06 -20.96 -30.16
C PHE A 517 0.49 -20.39 -31.51
N SER A 518 -0.48 -19.90 -32.27
CA SER A 518 -0.20 -18.89 -33.30
C SER A 518 0.23 -17.58 -32.63
N ILE A 519 1.10 -16.80 -33.27
CA ILE A 519 1.46 -15.43 -32.83
C ILE A 519 0.20 -14.61 -32.56
N LYS A 520 -0.86 -14.77 -33.37
CA LYS A 520 -2.15 -14.11 -33.16
C LYS A 520 -2.80 -14.47 -31.81
N GLN A 521 -2.77 -15.75 -31.43
CA GLN A 521 -3.36 -16.21 -30.16
C GLN A 521 -2.57 -15.69 -28.95
N LEU A 522 -1.24 -15.65 -29.06
CA LEU A 522 -0.38 -15.09 -28.02
C LEU A 522 -0.63 -13.58 -27.82
N LEU A 523 -0.75 -12.82 -28.92
CA LEU A 523 -1.05 -11.39 -28.85
C LEU A 523 -2.42 -11.12 -28.22
N VAL A 524 -3.43 -11.92 -28.56
CA VAL A 524 -4.76 -11.82 -27.92
C VAL A 524 -4.69 -12.14 -26.44
N LEU A 525 -3.98 -13.21 -26.06
CA LEU A 525 -3.78 -13.57 -24.65
C LEU A 525 -3.14 -12.43 -23.86
N LEU A 526 -2.07 -11.85 -24.39
CA LEU A 526 -1.37 -10.73 -23.77
C LEU A 526 -2.26 -9.49 -23.67
N ALA A 527 -3.00 -9.15 -24.73
CA ALA A 527 -3.93 -8.02 -24.72
C ALA A 527 -5.06 -8.21 -23.69
N CYS A 528 -5.60 -9.43 -23.57
CA CYS A 528 -6.62 -9.75 -22.57
C CYS A 528 -6.06 -9.67 -21.14
N SER A 529 -4.86 -10.20 -20.89
CA SER A 529 -4.20 -10.10 -19.59
C SER A 529 -3.91 -8.64 -19.22
N GLU A 530 -3.45 -7.83 -20.17
CA GLU A 530 -3.17 -6.40 -19.94
C GLU A 530 -4.44 -5.63 -19.60
N LEU A 531 -5.55 -5.90 -20.30
CA LEU A 531 -6.84 -5.29 -19.99
C LEU A 531 -7.34 -5.65 -18.59
N LEU A 532 -7.14 -6.91 -18.16
CA LEU A 532 -7.46 -7.34 -16.80
C LEU A 532 -6.54 -6.68 -15.76
N VAL A 533 -5.24 -6.53 -16.03
CA VAL A 533 -4.31 -5.80 -15.15
C VAL A 533 -4.75 -4.34 -15.00
N TYR A 534 -5.06 -3.66 -16.11
CA TYR A 534 -5.52 -2.28 -16.08
C TYR A 534 -6.81 -2.09 -15.26
N SER A 535 -7.68 -3.12 -15.20
CA SER A 535 -8.89 -3.07 -14.38
C SER A 535 -8.66 -2.94 -12.87
N PHE A 536 -7.46 -3.27 -12.37
CA PHE A 536 -7.07 -3.02 -10.97
C PHE A 536 -6.77 -1.55 -10.68
N PHE A 537 -6.41 -0.78 -11.69
CA PHE A 537 -6.18 0.68 -11.57
C PHE A 537 -7.45 1.46 -11.86
N ASP A 538 -8.22 1.01 -12.85
CA ASP A 538 -9.52 1.57 -13.18
C ASP A 538 -10.54 0.46 -13.44
N ARG A 539 -11.40 0.22 -12.46
CA ARG A 539 -12.44 -0.82 -12.55
C ARG A 539 -13.36 -0.66 -13.76
N ARG A 540 -13.51 0.54 -14.34
CA ARG A 540 -14.35 0.76 -15.54
C ARG A 540 -13.84 -0.03 -16.74
N ALA A 541 -12.53 -0.33 -16.78
CA ALA A 541 -11.93 -1.11 -17.86
C ALA A 541 -12.46 -2.55 -17.97
N ILE A 542 -12.90 -3.15 -16.85
CA ILE A 542 -13.47 -4.50 -16.87
C ILE A 542 -14.74 -4.58 -17.71
N SER A 543 -15.50 -3.48 -17.81
CA SER A 543 -16.71 -3.39 -18.63
C SER A 543 -16.38 -3.61 -20.11
N LEU A 544 -15.30 -3.02 -20.60
CA LEU A 544 -14.84 -3.20 -21.97
C LEU A 544 -14.40 -4.65 -22.21
N GLY A 545 -13.62 -5.22 -21.29
CA GLY A 545 -13.18 -6.62 -21.39
C GLY A 545 -14.33 -7.62 -21.41
N PHE A 546 -15.32 -7.42 -20.55
CA PHE A 546 -16.52 -8.25 -20.50
C PHE A 546 -17.36 -8.13 -21.77
N LEU A 547 -17.54 -6.92 -22.31
CA LEU A 547 -18.28 -6.70 -23.57
C LEU A 547 -17.60 -7.39 -24.75
N LEU A 548 -16.29 -7.16 -24.94
CA LEU A 548 -15.53 -7.74 -26.06
C LEU A 548 -15.56 -9.28 -26.01
N PHE A 549 -15.40 -9.86 -24.82
CA PHE A 549 -15.43 -11.30 -24.63
C PHE A 549 -16.82 -11.89 -24.91
N THR A 550 -17.88 -11.31 -24.35
CA THR A 550 -19.25 -11.80 -24.56
C THR A 550 -19.71 -11.67 -26.00
N LEU A 551 -19.31 -10.59 -26.70
CA LEU A 551 -19.54 -10.45 -28.14
C LEU A 551 -18.81 -11.53 -28.93
N TYR A 552 -17.53 -11.75 -28.64
CA TYR A 552 -16.73 -12.80 -29.29
C TYR A 552 -17.37 -14.19 -29.12
N GLU A 553 -17.73 -14.55 -27.89
CA GLU A 553 -18.38 -15.83 -27.57
C GLU A 553 -19.70 -16.04 -28.34
N LYS A 554 -20.57 -15.02 -28.35
CA LYS A 554 -21.89 -15.12 -28.98
C LYS A 554 -21.80 -15.15 -30.52
N LEU A 555 -20.83 -14.45 -31.11
CA LEU A 555 -20.58 -14.46 -32.55
C LEU A 555 -19.95 -15.78 -33.02
N ASN A 556 -18.95 -16.31 -32.30
CA ASN A 556 -18.27 -17.54 -32.70
C ASN A 556 -19.12 -18.81 -32.52
N LYS A 557 -20.03 -18.86 -31.54
CA LYS A 557 -20.84 -20.06 -31.25
C LYS A 557 -22.02 -20.28 -32.20
N ASN A 558 -22.13 -19.52 -33.30
CA ASN A 558 -23.31 -19.55 -34.18
C ASN A 558 -24.63 -19.44 -33.36
N SER A 559 -24.63 -18.69 -32.25
CA SER A 559 -25.78 -18.58 -31.34
C SER A 559 -27.03 -18.03 -32.05
N LEU A 560 -26.80 -17.16 -33.04
CA LEU A 560 -27.80 -16.67 -33.99
C LEU A 560 -28.52 -17.79 -34.78
N ALA A 561 -27.84 -18.90 -35.06
CA ALA A 561 -28.38 -20.05 -35.77
C ALA A 561 -29.21 -20.99 -34.87
N LYS A 562 -28.92 -21.06 -33.56
CA LYS A 562 -29.65 -21.91 -32.60
C LYS A 562 -30.91 -21.24 -32.05
N SER A 563 -30.87 -19.94 -31.71
CA SER A 563 -32.06 -19.18 -31.27
C SER A 563 -31.79 -17.67 -31.24
N LYS A 564 -32.47 -16.91 -32.11
CA LYS A 564 -32.40 -15.43 -32.12
C LYS A 564 -32.79 -14.82 -30.77
N LEU A 565 -33.83 -15.36 -30.12
CA LEU A 565 -34.30 -14.85 -28.83
C LEU A 565 -33.24 -15.01 -27.73
N LYS A 566 -32.61 -16.18 -27.61
CA LYS A 566 -31.54 -16.40 -26.61
C LYS A 566 -30.32 -15.51 -26.85
N PHE A 567 -29.97 -15.29 -28.12
CA PHE A 567 -28.90 -14.37 -28.49
C PHE A 567 -29.19 -12.93 -28.02
N PHE A 568 -30.35 -12.36 -28.38
CA PHE A 568 -30.71 -10.99 -28.02
C PHE A 568 -30.89 -10.79 -26.51
N VAL A 569 -31.53 -11.75 -25.82
CA VAL A 569 -31.66 -11.71 -24.35
C VAL A 569 -30.29 -11.78 -23.68
N GLY A 570 -29.41 -12.68 -24.16
CA GLY A 570 -28.06 -12.78 -23.65
C GLY A 570 -27.21 -11.54 -23.90
N LEU A 571 -27.35 -10.90 -25.07
CA LEU A 571 -26.66 -9.63 -25.38
C LEU A 571 -27.17 -8.49 -24.51
N LEU A 572 -28.49 -8.38 -24.31
CA LEU A 572 -29.10 -7.39 -23.43
C LEU A 572 -28.60 -7.55 -21.98
N LEU A 573 -28.52 -8.79 -21.48
CA LEU A 573 -27.95 -9.08 -20.17
C LEU A 573 -26.49 -8.62 -20.05
N SER A 574 -25.66 -8.90 -21.05
CA SER A 574 -24.27 -8.44 -21.08
C SER A 574 -24.18 -6.90 -21.12
N LEU A 575 -25.04 -6.22 -21.88
CA LEU A 575 -25.10 -4.75 -21.94
C LEU A 575 -25.54 -4.12 -20.62
N ILE A 576 -26.45 -4.76 -19.88
CA ILE A 576 -26.84 -4.29 -18.55
C ILE A 576 -25.69 -4.49 -17.55
N LEU A 577 -25.01 -5.63 -17.61
CA LEU A 577 -23.92 -5.97 -16.70
C LEU A 577 -22.74 -4.98 -16.76
N ILE A 578 -22.38 -4.50 -17.96
CA ILE A 578 -21.25 -3.56 -18.14
C ILE A 578 -21.49 -2.18 -17.53
N VAL A 579 -22.73 -1.85 -17.14
CA VAL A 579 -23.06 -0.58 -16.48
C VAL A 579 -22.60 -0.59 -15.02
N PHE A 580 -22.59 -1.75 -14.35
CA PHE A 580 -22.33 -1.83 -12.91
C PHE A 580 -20.94 -1.35 -12.48
N PRO A 581 -19.82 -1.68 -13.16
CA PRO A 581 -18.53 -1.10 -12.84
C PRO A 581 -18.45 0.43 -13.04
N LEU A 582 -19.40 1.02 -13.78
CA LEU A 582 -19.50 2.46 -14.01
C LEU A 582 -20.31 3.18 -12.92
N LEU A 583 -21.11 2.44 -12.13
CA LEU A 583 -21.84 2.98 -10.96
C LEU A 583 -20.87 3.26 -9.80
N PRO A 584 -21.18 4.17 -8.87
CA PRO A 584 -20.38 4.40 -7.66
C PRO A 584 -20.05 3.11 -6.88
N ASN A 585 -18.93 3.08 -6.14
CA ASN A 585 -18.55 1.90 -5.34
C ASN A 585 -19.68 1.52 -4.37
N SER A 586 -19.99 0.22 -4.23
CA SER A 586 -21.03 -0.21 -3.28
C SER A 586 -20.60 -0.05 -1.83
N VAL A 587 -19.29 0.01 -1.57
CA VAL A 587 -18.70 0.28 -0.25
C VAL A 587 -19.08 1.69 0.19
N GLY A 588 -19.87 1.79 1.28
CA GLY A 588 -20.42 3.05 1.77
C GLY A 588 -21.63 3.58 1.00
N TYR A 589 -22.04 2.92 -0.08
CA TYR A 589 -23.25 3.26 -0.84
C TYR A 589 -24.42 2.34 -0.45
N SER A 590 -25.49 2.94 0.08
CA SER A 590 -26.72 2.23 0.43
C SER A 590 -27.88 2.72 -0.43
N HIS A 591 -28.60 1.76 -1.05
CA HIS A 591 -29.76 2.09 -1.87
C HIS A 591 -30.81 0.98 -1.78
N ASN A 592 -31.73 1.14 -0.83
CA ASN A 592 -32.69 0.10 -0.44
C ASN A 592 -33.58 -0.38 -1.59
N ILE A 593 -33.95 0.49 -2.54
CA ILE A 593 -34.82 0.13 -3.68
C ILE A 593 -34.14 -0.92 -4.56
N LEU A 594 -32.86 -0.73 -4.90
CA LEU A 594 -32.08 -1.67 -5.72
C LEU A 594 -31.86 -2.98 -4.98
N LEU A 595 -31.71 -2.93 -3.65
CA LEU A 595 -31.62 -4.12 -2.83
C LEU A 595 -32.95 -4.91 -2.79
N TYR A 596 -34.09 -4.23 -2.60
CA TYR A 596 -35.41 -4.86 -2.65
C TYR A 596 -35.69 -5.46 -4.03
N LEU A 597 -35.25 -4.81 -5.11
CA LEU A 597 -35.30 -5.36 -6.46
C LEU A 597 -34.48 -6.65 -6.56
N GLY A 598 -33.25 -6.69 -6.02
CA GLY A 598 -32.43 -7.90 -6.00
C GLY A 598 -33.10 -9.06 -5.24
N ILE A 599 -33.71 -8.77 -4.10
CA ILE A 599 -34.49 -9.75 -3.31
C ILE A 599 -35.69 -10.25 -4.12
N ALA A 600 -36.47 -9.35 -4.73
CA ALA A 600 -37.63 -9.70 -5.55
C ALA A 600 -37.23 -10.57 -6.76
N LEU A 601 -36.13 -10.24 -7.44
CA LEU A 601 -35.61 -11.03 -8.56
C LEU A 601 -35.12 -12.42 -8.12
N THR A 602 -34.54 -12.53 -6.93
CA THR A 602 -34.12 -13.81 -6.35
C THR A 602 -35.32 -14.73 -6.09
N ILE A 603 -36.40 -14.15 -5.53
CA ILE A 603 -37.67 -14.85 -5.32
C ILE A 603 -38.28 -15.26 -6.65
N LEU A 604 -38.40 -14.32 -7.60
CA LEU A 604 -39.00 -14.55 -8.92
C LEU A 604 -38.27 -15.68 -9.67
N ARG A 605 -36.93 -15.69 -9.68
CA ARG A 605 -36.14 -16.76 -10.30
C ARG A 605 -36.50 -18.14 -9.75
N SER A 606 -36.75 -18.26 -8.45
CA SER A 606 -37.09 -19.54 -7.81
C SER A 606 -38.39 -20.18 -8.33
N PHE A 607 -39.28 -19.36 -8.90
CA PHE A 607 -40.53 -19.79 -9.55
C PHE A 607 -40.39 -19.98 -11.05
N LEU A 608 -39.52 -19.23 -11.72
CA LEU A 608 -39.29 -19.33 -13.17
C LEU A 608 -38.42 -20.53 -13.57
N VAL A 609 -37.57 -21.02 -12.67
CA VAL A 609 -36.71 -22.17 -12.93
C VAL A 609 -37.56 -23.45 -13.05
N LYS A 610 -37.40 -24.15 -14.18
CA LYS A 610 -38.14 -25.39 -14.49
C LYS A 610 -37.75 -26.60 -13.61
N VAL A 611 -36.61 -26.52 -12.93
CA VAL A 611 -36.10 -27.58 -12.05
C VAL A 611 -36.76 -27.47 -10.68
N PRO A 612 -37.42 -28.55 -10.17
CA PRO A 612 -38.11 -28.47 -8.89
C PRO A 612 -37.11 -28.34 -7.73
N LEU A 613 -37.33 -27.33 -6.88
CA LEU A 613 -36.63 -27.12 -5.61
C LEU A 613 -37.43 -27.75 -4.47
N ASN A 614 -36.75 -28.22 -3.42
CA ASN A 614 -37.46 -28.76 -2.25
C ASN A 614 -38.29 -27.67 -1.58
N LEU A 615 -39.47 -28.03 -1.10
CA LEU A 615 -40.37 -27.11 -0.40
C LEU A 615 -39.72 -26.54 0.87
N SER A 616 -38.96 -27.34 1.62
CA SER A 616 -38.23 -26.86 2.80
C SER A 616 -37.18 -25.81 2.47
N ASP A 617 -36.41 -25.99 1.39
CA ASP A 617 -35.41 -25.01 0.96
C ASP A 617 -36.08 -23.68 0.58
N ARG A 618 -37.23 -23.76 -0.13
CA ARG A 618 -38.03 -22.59 -0.50
C ARG A 618 -38.55 -21.84 0.71
N ILE A 619 -39.20 -22.53 1.65
CA ILE A 619 -39.77 -21.90 2.84
C ILE A 619 -38.67 -21.21 3.66
N VAL A 620 -37.57 -21.92 3.93
CA VAL A 620 -36.47 -21.38 4.76
C VAL A 620 -35.82 -20.16 4.10
N ALA A 621 -35.56 -20.20 2.80
CA ALA A 621 -34.98 -19.04 2.10
C ALA A 621 -35.95 -17.85 2.00
N LEU A 622 -37.24 -18.09 1.76
CA LEU A 622 -38.25 -17.03 1.74
C LEU A 622 -38.40 -16.36 3.12
N LEU A 623 -38.37 -17.14 4.20
CA LEU A 623 -38.36 -16.61 5.57
C LEU A 623 -37.09 -15.79 5.84
N ALA A 624 -35.92 -16.25 5.40
CA ALA A 624 -34.68 -15.50 5.54
C ALA A 624 -34.67 -14.18 4.76
N LEU A 625 -35.21 -14.18 3.53
CA LEU A 625 -35.36 -12.97 2.71
C LEU A 625 -36.37 -11.99 3.32
N ALA A 626 -37.50 -12.49 3.83
CA ALA A 626 -38.48 -11.67 4.56
C ALA A 626 -37.87 -11.07 5.84
N ASN A 627 -37.07 -11.85 6.58
CA ASN A 627 -36.30 -11.34 7.72
C ASN A 627 -35.27 -10.28 7.28
N GLY A 628 -34.60 -10.48 6.14
CA GLY A 628 -33.69 -9.49 5.54
C GLY A 628 -34.40 -8.16 5.24
N VAL A 629 -35.58 -8.20 4.60
CA VAL A 629 -36.41 -7.01 4.35
C VAL A 629 -36.79 -6.32 5.67
N LEU A 630 -37.19 -7.07 6.69
CA LEU A 630 -37.50 -6.53 8.01
C LEU A 630 -36.29 -5.86 8.66
N CYS A 631 -35.11 -6.50 8.60
CA CYS A 631 -33.86 -5.93 9.11
C CYS A 631 -33.52 -4.61 8.42
N ILE A 632 -33.64 -4.56 7.09
CA ILE A 632 -33.38 -3.36 6.28
C ILE A 632 -34.35 -2.25 6.65
N TYR A 633 -35.65 -2.55 6.72
CA TYR A 633 -36.66 -1.58 7.07
C TYR A 633 -36.41 -0.99 8.47
N ARG A 634 -36.21 -1.84 9.49
CA ARG A 634 -35.97 -1.37 10.87
C ARG A 634 -34.68 -0.57 11.00
N HIS A 635 -33.62 -0.99 10.32
CA HIS A 635 -32.36 -0.24 10.27
C HIS A 635 -32.55 1.13 9.61
N SER A 636 -33.25 1.20 8.47
CA SER A 636 -33.53 2.47 7.77
C SER A 636 -34.41 3.45 8.57
N LYS A 637 -35.21 2.93 9.51
CA LYS A 637 -36.06 3.72 10.42
C LYS A 637 -35.45 3.92 11.80
N GLN A 638 -34.22 3.44 12.03
CA GLN A 638 -33.52 3.55 13.32
C GLN A 638 -34.28 2.93 14.51
N TYR A 639 -35.14 1.94 14.28
CA TYR A 639 -35.93 1.27 15.33
C TYR A 639 -35.17 0.18 16.10
N GLY A 640 -33.86 0.04 15.87
CA GLY A 640 -33.06 -1.08 16.36
C GLY A 640 -33.43 -2.43 15.74
N LEU A 641 -32.51 -3.38 15.78
CA LEU A 641 -32.72 -4.73 15.28
C LEU A 641 -33.18 -5.66 16.40
N LEU A 642 -34.08 -6.58 16.07
CA LEU A 642 -34.57 -7.59 17.02
C LEU A 642 -33.56 -8.74 17.13
N LEU A 643 -33.31 -9.22 18.35
CA LEU A 643 -32.45 -10.40 18.58
C LEU A 643 -32.94 -11.62 17.79
N VAL A 644 -34.26 -11.82 17.71
CA VAL A 644 -34.87 -12.90 16.92
C VAL A 644 -34.46 -12.81 15.44
N SER A 645 -34.41 -11.60 14.87
CA SER A 645 -33.99 -11.42 13.48
C SER A 645 -32.52 -11.80 13.26
N GLN A 646 -31.64 -11.52 14.23
CA GLN A 646 -30.24 -11.97 14.16
C GLN A 646 -30.13 -13.49 14.26
N ILE A 647 -30.87 -14.11 15.19
CA ILE A 647 -30.92 -15.57 15.34
C ILE A 647 -31.40 -16.24 14.04
N LEU A 648 -32.42 -15.68 13.38
CA LEU A 648 -32.92 -16.20 12.10
C LEU A 648 -31.87 -16.11 10.99
N SER A 649 -31.11 -15.01 10.90
CA SER A 649 -30.02 -14.87 9.93
C SER A 649 -28.90 -15.90 10.15
N TRP A 650 -28.47 -16.07 11.41
CA TRP A 650 -27.47 -17.09 11.78
C TRP A 650 -27.96 -18.52 11.55
N ALA A 651 -29.22 -18.79 11.89
CA ALA A 651 -29.85 -20.09 11.64
C ALA A 651 -29.93 -20.40 10.14
N PHE A 652 -30.17 -19.39 9.30
CA PHE A 652 -30.16 -19.56 7.85
C PHE A 652 -28.76 -19.88 7.31
N LEU A 653 -27.72 -19.19 7.78
CA LEU A 653 -26.35 -19.51 7.43
C LEU A 653 -25.98 -20.95 7.84
N LEU A 654 -26.31 -21.35 9.07
CA LEU A 654 -26.08 -22.72 9.55
C LEU A 654 -26.86 -23.75 8.72
N TYR A 655 -28.12 -23.44 8.38
CA TYR A 655 -28.95 -24.28 7.52
C TYR A 655 -28.26 -24.56 6.20
N ILE A 656 -27.75 -23.52 5.51
CA ILE A 656 -27.03 -23.66 4.24
C ILE A 656 -25.83 -24.59 4.39
N LEU A 657 -24.98 -24.37 5.40
CA LEU A 657 -23.79 -25.20 5.63
C LEU A 657 -24.15 -26.68 5.81
N VAL A 658 -25.20 -26.98 6.58
CA VAL A 658 -25.68 -28.36 6.79
C VAL A 658 -26.26 -28.95 5.51
N VAL A 659 -27.09 -28.18 4.82
CA VAL A 659 -27.84 -28.62 3.64
C VAL A 659 -26.94 -28.94 2.45
N LEU A 660 -25.88 -28.16 2.25
CA LEU A 660 -24.94 -28.34 1.15
C LEU A 660 -24.03 -29.55 1.34
N VAL A 661 -23.72 -29.93 2.59
CA VAL A 661 -22.88 -31.10 2.91
C VAL A 661 -23.71 -32.39 3.00
N ARG A 662 -25.00 -32.30 3.38
CA ARG A 662 -25.84 -33.47 3.62
C ARG A 662 -26.02 -34.34 2.36
N PRO A 663 -25.93 -35.67 2.47
CA PRO A 663 -26.17 -36.54 1.32
C PRO A 663 -27.61 -36.40 0.78
N SER A 664 -27.76 -35.89 -0.45
CA SER A 664 -29.04 -35.86 -1.19
C SER A 664 -29.06 -36.80 -2.41
N LYS A 665 -30.26 -37.30 -2.77
CA LYS A 665 -30.54 -38.05 -4.03
C LYS A 665 -30.82 -37.15 -5.24
N LEU A 666 -30.64 -35.83 -5.08
CA LEU A 666 -30.91 -34.83 -6.13
C LEU A 666 -29.97 -34.99 -7.33
N SER A 667 -30.45 -34.67 -8.53
CA SER A 667 -29.63 -34.58 -9.74
C SER A 667 -28.65 -33.40 -9.66
N ILE A 668 -27.58 -33.39 -10.49
CA ILE A 668 -26.60 -32.29 -10.53
C ILE A 668 -27.31 -30.94 -10.81
N LYS A 669 -28.25 -30.92 -11.75
CA LYS A 669 -29.05 -29.72 -12.08
C LYS A 669 -29.90 -29.24 -10.87
N GLN A 670 -30.52 -30.16 -10.14
CA GLN A 670 -31.27 -29.82 -8.91
C GLN A 670 -30.35 -29.30 -7.80
N ARG A 671 -29.15 -29.88 -7.63
CA ARG A 671 -28.17 -29.40 -6.65
C ARG A 671 -27.64 -28.02 -7.00
N LEU A 672 -27.35 -27.77 -8.28
CA LEU A 672 -26.90 -26.46 -8.76
C LEU A 672 -27.97 -25.39 -8.51
N GLU A 673 -29.23 -25.66 -8.90
CA GLU A 673 -30.32 -24.69 -8.70
C GLU A 673 -30.61 -24.42 -7.22
N ARG A 674 -30.51 -25.46 -6.37
CA ARG A 674 -30.58 -25.32 -4.91
C ARG A 674 -29.45 -24.42 -4.39
N LEU A 675 -28.22 -24.64 -4.85
CA LEU A 675 -27.05 -23.86 -4.46
C LEU A 675 -27.20 -22.38 -4.87
N ILE A 676 -27.58 -22.12 -6.12
CA ILE A 676 -27.81 -20.76 -6.64
C ILE A 676 -28.86 -20.06 -5.79
N PHE A 677 -30.00 -20.69 -5.54
CA PHE A 677 -31.09 -20.07 -4.80
C PHE A 677 -30.71 -19.76 -3.34
N LEU A 678 -30.12 -20.72 -2.63
CA LEU A 678 -29.74 -20.53 -1.24
C LEU A 678 -28.61 -19.49 -1.06
N LEU A 679 -27.59 -19.52 -1.93
CA LEU A 679 -26.47 -18.59 -1.82
C LEU A 679 -26.80 -17.17 -2.32
N THR A 680 -27.63 -17.00 -3.35
CA THR A 680 -28.10 -15.66 -3.76
C THR A 680 -29.05 -15.06 -2.72
N ALA A 681 -29.86 -15.89 -2.05
CA ALA A 681 -30.63 -15.46 -0.89
C ALA A 681 -29.70 -15.00 0.24
N LEU A 682 -28.71 -15.79 0.62
CA LEU A 682 -27.72 -15.42 1.64
C LEU A 682 -26.93 -14.16 1.25
N TYR A 683 -26.50 -14.06 -0.01
CA TYR A 683 -25.77 -12.89 -0.51
C TYR A 683 -26.59 -11.61 -0.39
N SER A 684 -27.91 -11.67 -0.61
CA SER A 684 -28.82 -10.54 -0.44
C SER A 684 -28.86 -10.02 1.00
N LEU A 685 -28.67 -10.89 2.01
CA LEU A 685 -28.56 -10.46 3.42
C LEU A 685 -27.28 -9.65 3.70
N PHE A 686 -26.25 -9.78 2.85
CA PHE A 686 -24.99 -9.04 2.92
C PHE A 686 -24.94 -7.77 2.04
N CYS A 687 -25.95 -7.53 1.22
CA CYS A 687 -25.93 -6.41 0.27
C CYS A 687 -26.45 -5.12 0.91
N THR A 688 -26.02 -3.96 0.43
CA THR A 688 -26.51 -2.64 0.85
C THR A 688 -27.21 -1.90 -0.28
N SER A 689 -26.99 -2.31 -1.53
CA SER A 689 -27.50 -1.62 -2.72
C SER A 689 -27.74 -2.60 -3.88
N TYR A 690 -27.09 -2.38 -5.02
CA TYR A 690 -27.32 -3.04 -6.29
C TYR A 690 -26.63 -4.40 -6.42
N GLU A 691 -25.81 -4.80 -5.45
CA GLU A 691 -24.92 -5.96 -5.57
C GLU A 691 -25.70 -7.27 -5.75
N ALA A 692 -26.87 -7.39 -5.09
CA ALA A 692 -27.76 -8.55 -5.21
C ALA A 692 -28.29 -8.71 -6.64
N VAL A 693 -28.67 -7.60 -7.29
CA VAL A 693 -29.11 -7.58 -8.70
C VAL A 693 -27.95 -8.00 -9.59
N PHE A 694 -26.78 -7.38 -9.39
CA PHE A 694 -25.59 -7.64 -10.19
C PHE A 694 -25.18 -9.12 -10.18
N VAL A 695 -25.03 -9.73 -9.00
CA VAL A 695 -24.61 -11.14 -8.88
C VAL A 695 -25.62 -12.09 -9.52
N LEU A 696 -26.92 -11.82 -9.37
CA LEU A 696 -27.98 -12.63 -9.98
C LEU A 696 -27.95 -12.53 -11.52
N LEU A 697 -27.77 -11.33 -12.07
CA LEU A 697 -27.63 -11.13 -13.51
C LEU A 697 -26.36 -11.78 -14.05
N LEU A 698 -25.24 -11.68 -13.32
CA LEU A 698 -23.96 -12.29 -13.69
C LEU A 698 -24.06 -13.82 -13.79
N ILE A 699 -24.69 -14.44 -12.79
CA ILE A 699 -24.95 -15.89 -12.77
C ILE A 699 -25.88 -16.29 -13.91
N THR A 700 -26.93 -15.51 -14.16
CA THR A 700 -27.90 -15.80 -15.23
C THR A 700 -27.26 -15.71 -16.61
N GLU A 701 -26.38 -14.73 -16.82
CA GLU A 701 -25.60 -14.60 -18.03
C GLU A 701 -24.65 -15.79 -18.20
N LEU A 702 -23.91 -16.18 -17.14
CA LEU A 702 -23.00 -17.33 -17.19
C LEU A 702 -23.72 -18.65 -17.51
N LEU A 703 -24.88 -18.90 -16.88
CA LEU A 703 -25.75 -20.06 -17.17
C LEU A 703 -26.16 -20.13 -18.64
N SER A 704 -26.29 -18.98 -19.31
CA SER A 704 -26.65 -18.90 -20.74
C SER A 704 -25.45 -18.99 -21.69
N SER A 705 -24.24 -18.74 -21.17
CA SER A 705 -22.99 -18.63 -21.95
C SER A 705 -22.21 -19.95 -21.99
N VAL A 706 -22.30 -20.76 -20.93
CA VAL A 706 -21.64 -22.06 -20.82
C VAL A 706 -22.49 -23.14 -21.50
N ASP A 707 -22.13 -23.48 -22.74
CA ASP A 707 -22.63 -24.64 -23.48
C ASP A 707 -21.56 -25.74 -23.57
N GLY A 708 -22.00 -27.01 -23.56
CA GLY A 708 -21.14 -28.18 -23.75
C GLY A 708 -20.76 -28.39 -25.22
N ASP A 709 -19.81 -27.61 -25.74
CA ASP A 709 -19.35 -27.77 -27.12
C ASP A 709 -18.21 -28.79 -27.26
N LYS A 710 -18.28 -29.58 -28.33
CA LYS A 710 -17.21 -30.47 -28.82
C LYS A 710 -16.25 -29.67 -29.71
N SER A 711 -15.29 -28.96 -29.13
CA SER A 711 -14.23 -28.29 -29.91
C SER A 711 -13.19 -29.30 -30.42
N ALA A 712 -12.71 -29.08 -31.64
CA ALA A 712 -11.63 -29.89 -32.25
C ALA A 712 -10.25 -29.64 -31.60
N ASN A 713 -10.04 -28.51 -30.90
CA ASN A 713 -8.78 -28.19 -30.21
C ASN A 713 -8.98 -28.00 -28.70
N HIS A 714 -8.77 -29.08 -27.94
CA HIS A 714 -8.93 -29.11 -26.49
C HIS A 714 -8.07 -28.07 -25.74
N ILE A 715 -6.88 -27.70 -26.22
CA ILE A 715 -6.02 -26.72 -25.52
C ILE A 715 -6.61 -25.30 -25.61
N SER A 716 -7.10 -24.91 -26.79
CA SER A 716 -7.75 -23.60 -26.98
C SER A 716 -8.98 -23.46 -26.09
N GLU A 717 -9.76 -24.53 -25.94
CA GLU A 717 -10.88 -24.55 -25.00
C GLU A 717 -10.43 -24.45 -23.55
N CYS A 718 -9.33 -25.09 -23.16
CA CYS A 718 -8.80 -24.96 -21.79
C CYS A 718 -8.46 -23.50 -21.47
N PHE A 719 -7.82 -22.76 -22.39
CA PHE A 719 -7.58 -21.33 -22.24
C PHE A 719 -8.86 -20.51 -22.17
N ARG A 720 -9.86 -20.85 -23.01
CA ARG A 720 -11.17 -20.19 -23.00
C ARG A 720 -11.87 -20.33 -21.65
N TYR A 721 -11.95 -21.54 -21.10
CA TYR A 721 -12.53 -21.78 -19.77
C TYR A 721 -11.73 -21.11 -18.65
N SER A 722 -10.40 -21.09 -18.75
CA SER A 722 -9.54 -20.39 -17.78
C SER A 722 -9.79 -18.88 -17.77
N PHE A 723 -9.91 -18.29 -18.97
CA PHE A 723 -10.24 -16.88 -19.12
C PHE A 723 -11.65 -16.56 -18.63
N ILE A 724 -12.66 -17.42 -18.90
CA ILE A 724 -14.00 -17.29 -18.31
C ILE A 724 -13.93 -17.28 -16.78
N MET A 725 -13.21 -18.24 -16.18
CA MET A 725 -13.05 -18.31 -14.73
C MET A 725 -12.45 -17.01 -14.16
N LEU A 726 -11.38 -16.47 -14.76
CA LEU A 726 -10.77 -15.22 -14.33
C LEU A 726 -11.67 -14.01 -14.56
N LEU A 727 -12.19 -13.84 -15.77
CA LEU A 727 -12.99 -12.69 -16.16
C LEU A 727 -14.22 -12.58 -15.27
N TYR A 728 -14.97 -13.66 -15.04
CA TYR A 728 -16.16 -13.62 -14.19
C TYR A 728 -15.79 -13.43 -12.71
N THR A 729 -14.65 -13.98 -12.26
CA THR A 729 -14.15 -13.74 -10.89
C THR A 729 -13.84 -12.26 -10.67
N PHE A 730 -13.00 -11.65 -11.52
CA PHE A 730 -12.66 -10.23 -11.39
C PHE A 730 -13.86 -9.32 -11.66
N PHE A 731 -14.72 -9.66 -12.63
CA PHE A 731 -15.94 -8.92 -12.85
C PHE A 731 -16.87 -8.96 -11.64
N SER A 732 -16.96 -10.10 -10.94
CA SER A 732 -17.75 -10.21 -9.71
C SER A 732 -17.26 -9.24 -8.62
N PHE A 733 -15.95 -9.04 -8.55
CA PHE A 733 -15.32 -8.13 -7.59
C PHE A 733 -15.41 -6.66 -8.01
N PHE A 734 -15.08 -6.34 -9.25
CA PHE A 734 -15.05 -4.96 -9.75
C PHE A 734 -16.44 -4.39 -10.04
N GLY A 735 -17.39 -5.23 -10.46
CA GLY A 735 -18.78 -4.82 -10.66
C GLY A 735 -19.48 -4.43 -9.37
N THR A 736 -19.04 -4.98 -8.23
CA THR A 736 -19.54 -4.62 -6.90
C THR A 736 -18.66 -3.60 -6.17
N GLY A 737 -17.36 -3.50 -6.48
CA GLY A 737 -16.42 -2.55 -5.86
C GLY A 737 -15.68 -3.11 -4.63
N ASN A 738 -15.43 -4.42 -4.61
CA ASN A 738 -15.09 -5.20 -3.41
C ASN A 738 -13.58 -5.48 -3.15
N ILE A 739 -12.62 -4.96 -3.94
CA ILE A 739 -11.20 -5.38 -3.87
C ILE A 739 -10.29 -4.46 -3.03
N ALA A 740 -10.59 -3.17 -2.88
CA ALA A 740 -9.57 -2.18 -2.51
C ALA A 740 -8.92 -2.38 -1.12
N SER A 741 -9.65 -2.91 -0.12
CA SER A 741 -9.08 -3.35 1.17
C SER A 741 -10.12 -4.09 2.01
N ILE A 742 -9.75 -5.14 2.75
CA ILE A 742 -10.63 -5.76 3.76
C ILE A 742 -10.92 -4.77 4.92
N SER A 743 -10.04 -3.79 5.15
CA SER A 743 -10.22 -2.77 6.19
C SER A 743 -11.19 -1.65 5.80
N SER A 744 -11.60 -1.53 4.53
CA SER A 744 -12.51 -0.48 4.06
C SER A 744 -13.98 -0.92 3.98
N PHE A 745 -14.34 -2.13 4.43
CA PHE A 745 -15.71 -2.61 4.37
C PHE A 745 -16.63 -1.89 5.36
N ASP A 746 -17.78 -1.43 4.85
CA ASP A 746 -18.85 -0.83 5.65
C ASP A 746 -19.46 -1.89 6.60
N PRO A 747 -19.45 -1.69 7.93
CA PRO A 747 -20.09 -2.58 8.90
C PRO A 747 -21.57 -2.88 8.60
N ASN A 748 -22.28 -2.01 7.87
CA ASN A 748 -23.67 -2.20 7.46
C ASN A 748 -23.88 -3.46 6.60
N ILE A 749 -22.82 -3.99 5.97
CA ILE A 749 -22.86 -5.24 5.19
C ILE A 749 -23.30 -6.42 6.05
N ILE A 750 -23.03 -6.40 7.36
CA ILE A 750 -23.36 -7.50 8.26
C ILE A 750 -24.55 -7.21 9.19
N ARG A 751 -25.32 -6.15 8.91
CA ARG A 751 -26.41 -5.66 9.77
C ARG A 751 -27.48 -6.70 10.11
N CYS A 752 -27.65 -7.72 9.26
CA CYS A 752 -28.60 -8.81 9.53
C CYS A 752 -28.10 -9.80 10.60
N PHE A 753 -26.80 -9.79 10.94
CA PHE A 753 -26.14 -10.78 11.79
C PHE A 753 -25.65 -10.21 13.12
N LEU A 754 -25.10 -8.99 13.12
CA LEU A 754 -24.57 -8.34 14.33
C LEU A 754 -24.95 -6.86 14.37
N THR A 755 -25.09 -6.35 15.58
CA THR A 755 -25.29 -4.91 15.89
C THR A 755 -24.11 -4.29 16.62
N THR A 756 -23.21 -5.11 17.16
CA THR A 756 -22.02 -4.69 17.90
C THR A 756 -20.77 -4.90 17.07
N PHE A 757 -19.80 -3.99 17.19
CA PHE A 757 -18.52 -4.13 16.49
C PHE A 757 -17.74 -5.35 17.01
N SER A 758 -17.55 -6.34 16.15
CA SER A 758 -16.76 -7.54 16.43
C SER A 758 -15.84 -7.82 15.23
N PRO A 759 -14.57 -7.38 15.27
CA PRO A 759 -13.72 -7.31 14.09
C PRO A 759 -13.48 -8.69 13.44
N PHE A 760 -13.28 -9.74 14.24
CA PHE A 760 -13.04 -11.09 13.71
C PHE A 760 -14.29 -11.71 13.05
N VAL A 761 -15.47 -11.50 13.63
CA VAL A 761 -16.73 -12.04 13.06
C VAL A 761 -17.14 -11.23 11.83
N ILE A 762 -16.97 -9.90 11.85
CA ILE A 762 -17.16 -9.04 10.68
C ILE A 762 -16.26 -9.52 9.53
N MET A 763 -14.96 -9.70 9.80
CA MET A 763 -14.01 -10.18 8.79
C MET A 763 -14.43 -11.53 8.20
N PHE A 764 -14.85 -12.48 9.03
CA PHE A 764 -15.36 -13.78 8.57
C PHE A 764 -16.56 -13.64 7.63
N LEU A 765 -17.56 -12.82 7.99
CA LEU A 765 -18.76 -12.61 7.19
C LEU A 765 -18.48 -11.84 5.88
N VAL A 766 -17.56 -10.88 5.91
CA VAL A 766 -17.10 -10.17 4.71
C VAL A 766 -16.39 -11.15 3.76
N ILE A 767 -15.47 -11.97 4.26
CA ILE A 767 -14.82 -13.02 3.46
C ILE A 767 -15.88 -13.95 2.86
N LEU A 768 -16.90 -14.35 3.64
CA LEU A 768 -18.00 -15.17 3.15
C LEU A 768 -18.79 -14.49 2.01
N LYS A 769 -19.11 -13.19 2.12
CA LYS A 769 -19.73 -12.41 1.03
C LYS A 769 -18.89 -12.49 -0.25
N LEU A 770 -17.58 -12.29 -0.14
CA LEU A 770 -16.66 -12.31 -1.29
C LEU A 770 -16.54 -13.70 -1.94
N ILE A 771 -16.66 -14.77 -1.15
CA ILE A 771 -16.53 -16.14 -1.63
C ILE A 771 -17.76 -16.63 -2.39
N ILE A 772 -18.97 -16.14 -2.05
CA ILE A 772 -20.23 -16.64 -2.63
C ILE A 772 -20.25 -16.55 -4.18
N PRO A 773 -19.95 -15.40 -4.82
CA PRO A 773 -19.92 -15.33 -6.29
C PRO A 773 -18.93 -16.30 -6.92
N LEU A 774 -17.74 -16.46 -6.32
CA LEU A 774 -16.70 -17.37 -6.81
C LEU A 774 -17.17 -18.83 -6.79
N LEU A 775 -17.76 -19.25 -5.68
CA LEU A 775 -18.31 -20.61 -5.54
C LEU A 775 -19.41 -20.88 -6.57
N LEU A 776 -20.28 -19.89 -6.82
CA LEU A 776 -21.36 -19.99 -7.80
C LEU A 776 -20.82 -20.09 -9.24
N ILE A 777 -19.84 -19.24 -9.61
CA ILE A 777 -19.19 -19.28 -10.93
C ILE A 777 -18.57 -20.66 -11.19
N MET A 778 -17.79 -21.19 -10.23
CA MET A 778 -17.14 -22.49 -10.37
C MET A 778 -18.15 -23.64 -10.45
N SER A 779 -19.19 -23.59 -9.61
CA SER A 779 -20.25 -24.60 -9.62
C SER A 779 -21.02 -24.65 -10.94
N ILE A 780 -21.31 -23.49 -11.54
CA ILE A 780 -22.00 -23.39 -12.83
C ILE A 780 -21.15 -24.01 -13.95
N ILE A 781 -19.87 -23.65 -14.01
CA ILE A 781 -18.96 -24.16 -15.05
C ILE A 781 -18.86 -25.68 -14.95
N LEU A 782 -18.65 -26.23 -13.76
CA LEU A 782 -18.51 -27.68 -13.56
C LEU A 782 -19.81 -28.46 -13.78
N ALA A 783 -20.97 -27.88 -13.42
CA ALA A 783 -22.25 -28.55 -13.58
C ALA A 783 -22.74 -28.58 -15.04
N LEU A 784 -22.38 -27.58 -15.85
CA LEU A 784 -22.84 -27.44 -17.23
C LEU A 784 -21.84 -27.89 -18.28
N SER A 785 -20.55 -27.94 -17.97
CA SER A 785 -19.51 -28.30 -18.93
C SER A 785 -18.83 -29.63 -18.59
N PRO A 786 -19.21 -30.73 -19.28
CA PRO A 786 -18.46 -32.00 -19.23
C PRO A 786 -16.98 -31.82 -19.56
N PHE A 787 -16.67 -30.91 -20.49
CA PHE A 787 -15.31 -30.56 -20.86
C PHE A 787 -14.53 -30.02 -19.66
N ALA A 788 -15.11 -29.11 -18.88
CA ALA A 788 -14.44 -28.52 -17.73
C ALA A 788 -14.14 -29.55 -16.63
N VAL A 789 -15.02 -30.54 -16.45
CA VAL A 789 -14.77 -31.65 -15.52
C VAL A 789 -13.65 -32.56 -16.03
N ARG A 790 -13.71 -32.94 -17.32
CA ARG A 790 -12.74 -33.87 -17.95
C ARG A 790 -11.32 -33.29 -18.04
N TYR A 791 -11.20 -32.00 -18.36
CA TYR A 791 -9.92 -31.31 -18.57
C TYR A 791 -9.58 -30.32 -17.44
N GLU A 792 -10.11 -30.55 -16.24
CA GLU A 792 -9.90 -29.73 -15.05
C GLU A 792 -8.42 -29.37 -14.84
N ARG A 793 -7.54 -30.38 -14.90
CA ARG A 793 -6.10 -30.20 -14.71
C ARG A 793 -5.51 -29.22 -15.73
N GLN A 794 -5.86 -29.36 -17.01
CA GLN A 794 -5.36 -28.50 -18.09
C GLN A 794 -5.89 -27.08 -17.96
N ILE A 795 -7.17 -26.91 -17.59
CA ILE A 795 -7.76 -25.59 -17.30
C ILE A 795 -7.00 -24.92 -16.16
N PHE A 796 -6.68 -25.62 -15.07
CA PHE A 796 -5.89 -25.02 -13.99
C PHE A 796 -4.48 -24.61 -14.40
N ILE A 797 -3.84 -25.39 -15.26
CA ILE A 797 -2.52 -25.04 -15.79
C ILE A 797 -2.62 -23.76 -16.64
N CYS A 798 -3.63 -23.66 -17.52
CA CYS A 798 -3.90 -22.46 -18.31
C CYS A 798 -4.23 -21.24 -17.44
N LEU A 799 -5.04 -21.42 -16.40
CA LEU A 799 -5.36 -20.41 -15.39
C LEU A 799 -4.11 -19.88 -14.69
N LEU A 800 -3.24 -20.80 -14.26
CA LEU A 800 -1.99 -20.45 -13.60
C LEU A 800 -1.06 -19.66 -14.51
N ILE A 801 -0.94 -20.05 -15.79
CA ILE A 801 -0.17 -19.29 -16.80
C ILE A 801 -0.70 -17.86 -16.94
N LEU A 802 -2.02 -17.68 -17.02
CA LEU A 802 -2.64 -16.35 -17.12
C LEU A 802 -2.33 -15.49 -15.88
N CYS A 803 -2.50 -16.06 -14.68
CA CYS A 803 -2.18 -15.40 -13.42
C CYS A 803 -0.68 -15.08 -13.31
N ASP A 804 0.22 -15.95 -13.78
CA ASP A 804 1.66 -15.71 -13.77
C ASP A 804 2.06 -14.56 -14.70
N ILE A 805 1.42 -14.45 -15.87
CA ILE A 805 1.61 -13.31 -16.79
C ILE A 805 1.18 -12.00 -16.14
N MET A 806 -0.01 -11.98 -15.52
CA MET A 806 -0.51 -10.81 -14.80
C MET A 806 0.33 -10.48 -13.56
N GLY A 807 0.75 -11.51 -12.81
CA GLY A 807 1.61 -11.41 -11.63
C GLY A 807 2.99 -10.85 -11.98
N LEU A 808 3.56 -11.24 -13.13
CA LEU A 808 4.78 -10.64 -13.65
C LEU A 808 4.59 -9.16 -13.98
N ASN A 809 3.45 -8.75 -14.53
CA ASN A 809 3.16 -7.33 -14.75
C ASN A 809 3.10 -6.58 -13.40
N PHE A 810 2.34 -7.09 -12.44
CA PHE A 810 2.26 -6.48 -11.10
C PHE A 810 3.58 -6.46 -10.34
N LEU A 811 4.51 -7.39 -10.59
CA LEU A 811 5.87 -7.34 -10.02
C LEU A 811 6.55 -6.00 -10.34
N PHE A 812 6.45 -5.53 -11.59
CA PHE A 812 7.05 -4.26 -12.02
C PHE A 812 6.24 -3.04 -11.58
N LEU A 813 4.96 -3.21 -11.25
CA LEU A 813 4.06 -2.14 -10.79
C LEU A 813 4.02 -1.99 -9.26
N VAL A 814 4.78 -2.77 -8.50
CA VAL A 814 4.93 -2.58 -7.05
C VAL A 814 5.54 -1.21 -6.74
N LYS A 815 4.87 -0.45 -5.88
CA LYS A 815 5.33 0.86 -5.39
C LYS A 815 5.91 0.72 -3.98
N ASN A 816 7.05 1.37 -3.73
CA ASN A 816 7.66 1.51 -2.41
C ASN A 816 7.74 2.96 -1.92
N GLN A 817 7.10 3.87 -2.65
CA GLN A 817 6.98 5.30 -2.34
C GLN A 817 5.56 5.74 -2.74
N GLY A 818 5.07 6.82 -2.13
CA GLY A 818 3.68 7.28 -2.25
C GLY A 818 2.88 7.04 -0.98
N SER A 819 1.55 7.17 -1.06
CA SER A 819 0.70 7.01 0.13
C SER A 819 0.70 5.58 0.63
N TRP A 820 0.41 5.37 1.92
CA TRP A 820 0.25 4.02 2.46
C TRP A 820 -0.84 3.23 1.72
N LEU A 821 -1.89 3.92 1.25
CA LEU A 821 -2.92 3.32 0.41
C LEU A 821 -2.38 2.86 -0.95
N GLU A 822 -1.60 3.69 -1.66
CA GLU A 822 -1.00 3.32 -2.95
C GLU A 822 -0.01 2.16 -2.81
N ILE A 823 0.87 2.23 -1.79
CA ILE A 823 1.84 1.17 -1.50
C ILE A 823 1.09 -0.13 -1.18
N GLY A 824 0.13 -0.08 -0.24
CA GLY A 824 -0.69 -1.21 0.16
C GLY A 824 -1.52 -1.80 -0.98
N SER A 825 -2.08 -0.97 -1.85
CA SER A 825 -2.81 -1.39 -3.05
C SER A 825 -1.90 -2.09 -4.04
N SER A 826 -0.69 -1.58 -4.30
CA SER A 826 0.26 -2.21 -5.22
C SER A 826 0.72 -3.59 -4.74
N ILE A 827 0.96 -3.74 -3.43
CA ILE A 827 1.24 -5.04 -2.79
C ILE A 827 0.02 -5.95 -2.94
N SER A 828 -1.17 -5.45 -2.62
CA SER A 828 -2.42 -6.23 -2.68
C SER A 828 -2.68 -6.73 -4.09
N HIS A 829 -2.45 -5.94 -5.15
CA HIS A 829 -2.61 -6.38 -6.53
C HIS A 829 -1.72 -7.58 -6.85
N PHE A 830 -0.44 -7.50 -6.48
CA PHE A 830 0.49 -8.61 -6.66
C PHE A 830 0.06 -9.84 -5.85
N VAL A 831 -0.29 -9.68 -4.57
CA VAL A 831 -0.75 -10.78 -3.70
C VAL A 831 -2.02 -11.44 -4.22
N ILE A 832 -3.01 -10.66 -4.65
CA ILE A 832 -4.27 -11.17 -5.21
C ILE A 832 -3.95 -12.04 -6.43
N MET A 833 -3.07 -11.62 -7.35
CA MET A 833 -2.70 -12.47 -8.49
C MET A 833 -2.00 -13.76 -8.10
N GLN A 834 -1.03 -13.71 -7.17
CA GLN A 834 -0.31 -14.91 -6.73
C GLN A 834 -1.25 -15.93 -6.06
N VAL A 835 -2.26 -15.45 -5.33
CA VAL A 835 -3.16 -16.30 -4.53
C VAL A 835 -4.43 -16.72 -5.30
N THR A 836 -4.83 -15.97 -6.34
CA THR A 836 -6.07 -16.21 -7.11
C THR A 836 -6.14 -17.66 -7.59
N THR A 837 -5.09 -18.20 -8.21
CA THR A 837 -5.14 -19.57 -8.73
C THR A 837 -5.36 -20.61 -7.63
N LEU A 838 -4.71 -20.45 -6.47
CA LEU A 838 -4.87 -21.36 -5.34
C LEU A 838 -6.29 -21.32 -4.77
N VAL A 839 -6.84 -20.11 -4.63
CA VAL A 839 -8.20 -19.89 -4.16
C VAL A 839 -9.22 -20.51 -5.12
N LEU A 840 -9.04 -20.32 -6.42
CA LEU A 840 -9.94 -20.90 -7.43
C LEU A 840 -9.88 -22.43 -7.47
N ILE A 841 -8.70 -23.04 -7.28
CA ILE A 841 -8.56 -24.51 -7.16
C ILE A 841 -9.37 -25.01 -5.95
N VAL A 842 -9.23 -24.37 -4.79
CA VAL A 842 -10.00 -24.73 -3.60
C VAL A 842 -11.50 -24.67 -3.88
N PHE A 843 -11.98 -23.63 -4.57
CA PHE A 843 -13.40 -23.51 -4.90
C PHE A 843 -13.92 -24.52 -5.91
N VAL A 844 -13.10 -24.97 -6.85
CA VAL A 844 -13.48 -26.08 -7.73
C VAL A 844 -13.65 -27.37 -6.93
N TYR A 845 -12.73 -27.70 -6.01
CA TYR A 845 -12.88 -28.89 -5.15
C TYR A 845 -14.11 -28.81 -4.25
N ILE A 846 -14.36 -27.64 -3.64
CA ILE A 846 -15.58 -27.40 -2.85
C ILE A 846 -16.83 -27.57 -3.73
N SER A 847 -16.82 -27.03 -4.95
CA SER A 847 -17.92 -27.15 -5.91
C SER A 847 -18.17 -28.62 -6.28
N LYS A 848 -17.12 -29.39 -6.56
CA LYS A 848 -17.21 -30.85 -6.82
C LYS A 848 -17.81 -31.60 -5.64
N LEU A 849 -17.42 -31.26 -4.41
CA LEU A 849 -17.97 -31.87 -3.19
C LEU A 849 -19.46 -31.56 -3.03
N ILE A 850 -19.86 -30.30 -3.17
CA ILE A 850 -21.26 -29.85 -3.03
C ILE A 850 -22.16 -30.45 -4.12
N LEU A 851 -21.70 -30.45 -5.37
CA LEU A 851 -22.43 -31.02 -6.50
C LEU A 851 -22.36 -32.56 -6.53
N LYS A 852 -21.43 -33.15 -5.76
CA LYS A 852 -21.04 -34.56 -5.73
C LYS A 852 -20.78 -35.14 -7.11
N ILE A 853 -19.99 -34.45 -7.91
CA ILE A 853 -19.52 -34.94 -9.21
C ILE A 853 -18.56 -36.10 -8.93
N ARG A 854 -18.90 -37.32 -9.37
CA ARG A 854 -18.05 -38.52 -9.19
C ARG A 854 -17.24 -38.81 -10.45
N TYR A 855 -16.09 -39.48 -10.27
CA TYR A 855 -15.24 -39.92 -11.38
C TYR A 855 -15.96 -40.82 -12.41
N GLN A 856 -17.00 -41.56 -12.01
CA GLN A 856 -17.83 -42.37 -12.92
C GLN A 856 -18.78 -41.52 -13.81
N ASP A 857 -19.15 -40.31 -13.35
CA ASP A 857 -19.91 -39.36 -14.17
C ASP A 857 -19.02 -38.75 -15.27
N GLU A 858 -17.68 -38.80 -15.13
CA GLU A 858 -16.71 -38.37 -16.16
C GLU A 858 -16.66 -39.33 -17.36
N VAL A 859 -17.10 -40.58 -17.18
CA VAL A 859 -17.09 -41.64 -18.21
C VAL A 859 -18.48 -41.83 -18.85
N ASN A 860 -19.57 -41.67 -18.09
CA ASN A 860 -20.95 -41.89 -18.56
C ASN A 860 -21.61 -40.69 -19.28
N LEU A 861 -20.90 -39.57 -19.45
CA LEU A 861 -21.40 -38.41 -20.20
C LEU A 861 -21.38 -38.62 -21.73
N ASP A 862 -20.72 -39.67 -22.24
CA ASP A 862 -20.75 -40.04 -23.67
C ASP A 862 -22.10 -40.69 -24.09
N ASP A 863 -22.77 -41.45 -23.22
CA ASP A 863 -23.94 -42.27 -23.61
C ASP A 863 -25.31 -41.59 -23.38
N SER A 864 -25.37 -40.49 -22.62
CA SER A 864 -26.64 -39.85 -22.24
C SER A 864 -27.08 -38.70 -23.16
N PHE A 865 -26.24 -38.28 -24.12
CA PHE A 865 -26.57 -37.22 -25.08
C PHE A 865 -27.02 -37.72 -26.46
N ASP A 866 -26.86 -39.01 -26.77
CA ASP A 866 -27.41 -39.62 -27.99
C ASP A 866 -28.90 -40.00 -27.86
N LYS A 867 -29.49 -39.83 -26.67
CA LYS A 867 -30.92 -40.00 -26.42
C LYS A 867 -31.46 -38.74 -25.77
N ILE A 868 -31.78 -37.75 -26.58
CA ILE A 868 -32.81 -36.69 -26.45
C ILE A 868 -32.30 -35.53 -27.33
N ASN A 869 -32.52 -35.68 -28.65
CA ASN A 869 -32.80 -34.55 -29.54
C ASN A 869 -34.32 -34.48 -29.71
#